data_AF-A0A5Q3FA10-F1
#
_entry.id   AF-A0A5Q3FA10-F1
#
_cell.length_a   1.000
_cell.length_b   1.000
_cell.length_c   1.000
_cell.angle_alpha   90.00
_cell.angle_beta   90.00
_cell.angle_gamma   90.00
#
_symmetry.space_group_name_H-M   'P 1'
#
loop_
_entity.id
_entity.type
_entity.pdbx_description
1 polymer ?
#
loop_
_entity_poly.entity_id
_entity_poly.type
_entity_poly.pdbx_seq_one_letter_code
_entity_poly.pdbx_strand_id
1 'polypeptide(L)'
;MSRIGLTRYEVKACKACQSSKRKCTKQQPKCRRCDLRGLDCLYEPLPNTFVYQATQNCGGQASPLADLPEPQLLQSGQDDSWSELVDIGVDSHMNHQSTPGTISLEDLKLAWFLVPESWRVVPVRESNRAHLTTDMIRGLLYQTRDWLEDWTKSGSNVFVHHEIYKNSLPDCISDAFTVLYSYFSRTPETSEMVLRIAEQKAERLLVSEGNRNTAGDILSSLSRVQALLVYCTIRLLDGDLRQRHKAEQHLRTLQDWTKEMMNNALEATNNGDMIVKNHLTNVSPQYFTLPLLLGQFSPEQLLWHSWVLSESVRRTWCVSMGLQSGYELLKTESGPCYGTLPITTRKGLWEARSAFAWTKMCAESNIGFMCRNDHEKVMLNMEPADIDDFASCMMELDVGPDRMARWKSERSGTSERPIMARQWILNDQQGFETSLKYETKVPIPSKDEVGSNDVLVKLHAASLNYRDLVIAASAQFGPITPPMVPLCDGAGSVEAVGSSVKDFKLGDRVITFPAPDVVVERGSDADVNMSDVPTMLGLGTKGTLRTHGVFSKGALVHAPESVDWLQAATLPVTWITAWNALSELGKDQIGPHTWILVQGTGGVSVATLQLASSFGLTVVATTSSQEKAEKLKGLGATHVVNYRGNATGWGKEARSLTPDGVGFDMIVDIGGDETLKQSLEAVRPYGSIQVVGAVAQDAEVVPMMGALMFTCTIRGFLMGSQNQYKDLVRYIDEKKLKPVYDDTVFELADAKEAYRKLKERKHFAKVVIRIDYE
;
A
#
# COMPACT_ATOMS: atom_id res chain seq x y z
N MET A 1 -23.00 29.13 -10.25
CA MET A 1 -23.54 28.34 -9.12
C MET A 1 -23.05 26.90 -9.29
N SER A 2 -21.83 26.64 -8.83
CA SER A 2 -21.06 25.41 -9.04
C SER A 2 -21.31 24.40 -7.91
N ARG A 3 -21.94 23.28 -8.26
CA ARG A 3 -22.08 22.10 -7.39
C ARG A 3 -20.74 21.35 -7.34
N ILE A 4 -20.19 21.18 -6.15
CA ILE A 4 -19.02 20.33 -5.89
C ILE A 4 -19.53 18.90 -5.77
N GLY A 5 -19.02 18.01 -6.63
CA GLY A 5 -19.26 16.57 -6.58
C GLY A 5 -18.21 15.88 -5.72
N LEU A 6 -18.67 15.04 -4.79
CA LEU A 6 -17.87 14.05 -4.08
C LEU A 6 -18.38 12.66 -4.48
N THR A 7 -17.51 11.89 -5.12
CA THR A 7 -17.77 10.52 -5.58
C THR A 7 -17.81 9.55 -4.40
N ARG A 8 -18.99 9.00 -4.10
CA ARG A 8 -19.16 7.81 -3.24
C ARG A 8 -18.57 6.58 -3.96
N TYR A 9 -17.71 5.82 -3.29
CA TYR A 9 -17.40 4.45 -3.72
C TYR A 9 -18.64 3.56 -3.44
N GLU A 10 -19.45 3.31 -4.48
CA GLU A 10 -20.58 2.38 -4.39
C GLU A 10 -20.13 0.90 -4.42
N VAL A 11 -20.55 0.10 -3.44
CA VAL A 11 -20.48 -1.36 -3.49
C VAL A 11 -21.36 -1.87 -4.64
N LYS A 12 -20.77 -2.52 -5.65
CA LYS A 12 -21.45 -2.80 -6.94
C LYS A 12 -22.39 -4.01 -6.92
N ALA A 13 -22.26 -4.94 -5.98
CA ALA A 13 -23.12 -6.14 -5.86
C ALA A 13 -22.99 -6.79 -4.47
N CYS A 14 -23.99 -7.57 -4.02
CA CYS A 14 -23.86 -8.40 -2.82
C CYS A 14 -22.94 -9.60 -3.06
N LYS A 15 -22.31 -10.13 -2.01
CA LYS A 15 -21.40 -11.28 -1.98
C LYS A 15 -21.94 -12.47 -2.74
N ALA A 16 -23.21 -12.86 -2.55
CA ALA A 16 -23.80 -13.97 -3.29
C ALA A 16 -23.97 -13.68 -4.80
N CYS A 17 -24.29 -12.45 -5.20
CA CYS A 17 -24.36 -12.08 -6.62
C CYS A 17 -22.98 -11.89 -7.24
N GLN A 18 -22.02 -11.41 -6.45
CA GLN A 18 -20.62 -11.24 -6.84
C GLN A 18 -19.95 -12.60 -7.03
N SER A 19 -20.09 -13.51 -6.07
CA SER A 19 -19.52 -14.87 -6.11
C SER A 19 -20.09 -15.68 -7.27
N SER A 20 -21.37 -15.51 -7.56
CA SER A 20 -22.02 -16.19 -8.70
C SER A 20 -22.04 -15.37 -9.99
N LYS A 21 -21.34 -14.21 -10.04
CA LYS A 21 -21.19 -13.33 -11.21
C LYS A 21 -22.50 -12.97 -11.92
N ARG A 22 -23.59 -12.72 -11.18
CA ARG A 22 -24.87 -12.27 -11.75
C ARG A 22 -25.19 -10.85 -11.31
N LYS A 23 -26.01 -10.17 -12.12
CA LYS A 23 -26.44 -8.80 -11.83
C LYS A 23 -27.24 -8.76 -10.54
N CYS A 24 -26.69 -8.06 -9.55
CA CYS A 24 -27.36 -7.75 -8.30
C CYS A 24 -28.34 -6.60 -8.52
N THR A 25 -29.59 -6.71 -8.04
CA THR A 25 -30.55 -5.60 -8.15
C THR A 25 -30.32 -4.51 -7.12
N LYS A 26 -29.32 -4.67 -6.23
CA LYS A 26 -28.93 -3.70 -5.21
C LYS A 26 -30.05 -3.30 -4.23
N GLN A 27 -31.14 -4.07 -4.17
CA GLN A 27 -32.19 -3.87 -3.18
C GLN A 27 -31.72 -4.36 -1.81
N GLN A 28 -32.09 -3.63 -0.76
CA GLN A 28 -31.87 -3.99 0.64
C GLN A 28 -33.20 -4.37 1.30
N PRO A 29 -33.22 -5.36 2.23
CA PRO A 29 -32.06 -6.08 2.79
C PRO A 29 -31.52 -7.20 1.89
N LYS A 30 -32.28 -7.66 0.89
CA LYS A 30 -31.84 -8.69 -0.07
C LYS A 30 -32.12 -8.22 -1.50
N CYS A 31 -31.19 -8.50 -2.43
CA CYS A 31 -31.45 -8.26 -3.83
C CYS A 31 -32.47 -9.28 -4.37
N ARG A 32 -33.30 -8.88 -5.34
CA ARG A 32 -34.38 -9.67 -5.95
C ARG A 32 -33.94 -11.08 -6.34
N ARG A 33 -32.71 -11.22 -6.85
CA ARG A 33 -32.19 -12.54 -7.23
C ARG A 33 -31.92 -13.42 -6.01
N CYS A 34 -31.28 -12.87 -4.98
CA CYS A 34 -31.01 -13.62 -3.75
C CYS A 34 -32.32 -13.97 -3.04
N ASP A 35 -33.30 -13.06 -3.06
CA ASP A 35 -34.63 -13.28 -2.51
C ASP A 35 -35.37 -14.43 -3.23
N LEU A 36 -35.43 -14.38 -4.57
CA LEU A 36 -36.05 -15.43 -5.39
C LEU A 36 -35.35 -16.80 -5.31
N ARG A 37 -34.08 -16.83 -4.89
CA ARG A 37 -33.25 -18.05 -4.86
C ARG A 37 -33.01 -18.54 -3.43
N GLY A 38 -33.55 -17.86 -2.41
CA GLY A 38 -33.28 -18.17 -1.00
C GLY A 38 -31.80 -18.04 -0.61
N LEU A 39 -31.02 -17.19 -1.29
CA LEU A 39 -29.58 -17.02 -1.05
C LEU A 39 -29.32 -15.94 -0.01
N ASP A 40 -28.28 -16.13 0.79
CA ASP A 40 -27.81 -15.12 1.73
C ASP A 40 -27.18 -13.92 1.01
N CYS A 41 -27.64 -12.71 1.32
CA CYS A 41 -27.42 -11.51 0.50
C CYS A 41 -26.67 -10.43 1.27
N LEU A 42 -25.37 -10.65 1.49
CA LEU A 42 -24.51 -9.75 2.26
C LEU A 42 -23.75 -8.77 1.38
N TYR A 43 -23.62 -7.50 1.77
CA TYR A 43 -22.73 -6.51 1.14
C TYR A 43 -21.59 -6.20 2.12
N GLU A 44 -20.33 -6.45 1.76
CA GLU A 44 -19.17 -6.19 2.63
C GLU A 44 -18.65 -4.74 2.48
N PRO A 45 -18.22 -4.07 3.58
CA PRO A 45 -17.52 -2.78 3.52
C PRO A 45 -16.00 -2.92 3.27
N LEU A 46 -15.37 -1.91 2.65
CA LEU A 46 -13.91 -1.84 2.41
C LEU A 46 -13.14 -1.33 3.66
N PRO A 47 -11.86 -1.72 3.88
CA PRO A 47 -11.07 -1.23 5.01
C PRO A 47 -10.47 0.16 4.75
N ASN A 48 -10.52 1.00 5.80
CA ASN A 48 -9.94 2.34 5.93
C ASN A 48 -10.43 3.44 4.98
N THR A 49 -11.65 3.90 5.22
CA THR A 49 -12.03 5.33 5.12
C THR A 49 -13.03 5.61 6.24
N PHE A 50 -12.89 6.77 6.88
CA PHE A 50 -13.82 7.42 7.81
C PHE A 50 -15.26 6.81 7.80
N VAL A 51 -15.63 6.06 8.85
CA VAL A 51 -16.93 5.38 8.91
C VAL A 51 -18.01 6.38 9.30
N TYR A 52 -18.89 6.67 8.35
CA TYR A 52 -20.28 7.04 8.61
C TYR A 52 -21.17 6.13 7.74
N GLN A 53 -21.80 5.11 8.34
CA GLN A 53 -22.78 4.23 7.67
C GLN A 53 -24.19 4.54 8.17
N ALA A 54 -24.92 5.41 7.47
CA ALA A 54 -26.38 5.46 7.59
C ALA A 54 -27.00 4.22 6.95
N THR A 55 -27.69 3.38 7.72
CA THR A 55 -28.36 2.16 7.26
C THR A 55 -29.76 2.44 6.69
N GLN A 56 -30.16 1.67 5.66
CA GLN A 56 -31.53 1.57 5.13
C GLN A 56 -32.12 0.18 5.49
N ASN A 57 -33.29 0.15 6.16
CA ASN A 57 -34.42 -0.81 6.20
C ASN A 57 -34.24 -2.30 5.75
N CYS A 58 -34.91 -3.35 6.26
CA CYS A 58 -35.96 -3.60 7.27
C CYS A 58 -36.17 -5.14 7.41
N GLY A 59 -36.57 -5.63 8.60
CA GLY A 59 -37.61 -6.69 8.74
C GLY A 59 -37.22 -8.10 9.23
N GLY A 60 -37.82 -8.53 10.36
CA GLY A 60 -38.24 -9.94 10.56
C GLY A 60 -37.96 -10.65 11.90
N GLN A 61 -38.86 -10.44 12.88
CA GLN A 61 -39.33 -11.35 13.95
C GLN A 61 -38.37 -12.01 14.97
N ALA A 62 -38.78 -11.89 16.25
CA ALA A 62 -38.12 -12.35 17.47
C ALA A 62 -38.66 -13.70 17.99
N SER A 63 -37.85 -14.47 18.74
CA SER A 63 -38.20 -15.05 20.07
C SER A 63 -37.07 -15.88 20.71
N PRO A 64 -37.12 -16.13 22.04
CA PRO A 64 -35.97 -16.05 22.97
C PRO A 64 -35.58 -17.42 23.59
N LEU A 65 -34.45 -17.48 24.33
CA LEU A 65 -34.28 -18.27 25.58
C LEU A 65 -32.90 -18.09 26.24
N ALA A 66 -32.94 -17.48 27.43
CA ALA A 66 -32.42 -17.88 28.76
C ALA A 66 -31.09 -18.63 29.00
N ASP A 67 -30.48 -18.18 30.11
CA ASP A 67 -29.70 -18.89 31.17
C ASP A 67 -28.16 -18.77 31.26
N LEU A 68 -27.77 -18.30 32.46
CA LEU A 68 -26.49 -17.96 33.14
C LEU A 68 -25.50 -19.16 33.28
N PRO A 69 -24.20 -19.04 33.71
CA PRO A 69 -23.69 -18.18 34.81
C PRO A 69 -22.23 -17.65 34.79
N GLU A 70 -21.93 -16.88 35.84
CA GLU A 70 -20.68 -16.24 36.31
C GLU A 70 -19.57 -17.24 36.78
N PRO A 71 -18.35 -16.79 37.18
CA PRO A 71 -17.08 -17.27 36.62
C PRO A 71 -16.30 -18.22 37.55
N GLN A 72 -15.55 -19.17 36.96
CA GLN A 72 -14.54 -19.96 37.68
C GLN A 72 -13.13 -19.59 37.24
N LEU A 73 -12.31 -19.26 38.24
CA LEU A 73 -10.86 -19.20 38.20
C LEU A 73 -10.25 -20.45 37.56
N LEU A 74 -9.35 -20.26 36.59
CA LEU A 74 -8.40 -21.30 36.18
C LEU A 74 -7.00 -20.70 35.94
N GLN A 75 -6.04 -21.37 36.57
CA GLN A 75 -4.63 -21.09 36.64
C GLN A 75 -3.90 -21.48 35.35
N SER A 76 -2.77 -20.79 35.14
CA SER A 76 -1.55 -21.25 34.45
C SER A 76 -1.71 -22.25 33.30
N GLY A 77 -1.60 -21.74 32.07
CA GLY A 77 -1.31 -22.52 30.86
C GLY A 77 -0.66 -21.62 29.83
N GLN A 78 0.49 -22.04 29.30
CA GLN A 78 1.17 -21.42 28.17
C GLN A 78 0.27 -21.52 26.93
N ASP A 79 -0.07 -20.38 26.34
CA ASP A 79 -0.56 -20.32 24.95
C ASP A 79 -0.10 -18.99 24.31
N ASP A 80 0.79 -19.12 23.34
CA ASP A 80 1.31 -18.03 22.50
C ASP A 80 0.29 -17.69 21.41
N SER A 81 -0.66 -16.81 21.74
CA SER A 81 -1.49 -16.09 20.76
C SER A 81 -1.83 -14.70 21.29
N TRP A 82 -1.10 -13.69 20.83
CA TRP A 82 -1.44 -12.27 21.07
C TRP A 82 -1.57 -11.47 19.77
N SER A 83 -1.76 -12.16 18.64
CA SER A 83 -2.07 -11.56 17.33
C SER A 83 -3.56 -11.19 17.16
N GLU A 84 -4.43 -11.48 18.12
CA GLU A 84 -5.89 -11.23 18.01
C GLU A 84 -6.40 -9.96 18.71
N LEU A 85 -5.55 -9.12 19.29
CA LEU A 85 -6.01 -7.91 20.01
C LEU A 85 -5.89 -6.59 19.24
N VAL A 86 -5.75 -6.67 17.91
CA VAL A 86 -6.01 -5.54 17.01
C VAL A 86 -6.88 -6.00 15.84
N ASP A 87 -7.94 -6.74 16.15
CA ASP A 87 -9.21 -6.60 15.44
C ASP A 87 -10.11 -5.86 16.42
N ILE A 88 -10.42 -4.58 16.16
CA ILE A 88 -11.51 -3.91 16.88
C ILE A 88 -12.80 -4.50 16.31
N GLY A 89 -13.13 -5.70 16.78
CA GLY A 89 -14.42 -6.33 16.58
C GLY A 89 -15.45 -5.53 17.37
N VAL A 90 -16.28 -4.75 16.68
CA VAL A 90 -17.52 -4.24 17.24
C VAL A 90 -18.55 -5.35 17.09
N ASP A 91 -18.94 -5.96 18.20
CA ASP A 91 -20.02 -6.96 18.25
C ASP A 91 -21.32 -6.39 17.66
N SER A 92 -21.87 -7.12 16.71
CA SER A 92 -22.98 -6.72 15.83
C SER A 92 -24.36 -6.90 16.45
N HIS A 93 -24.59 -6.46 17.69
CA HIS A 93 -25.90 -6.59 18.34
C HIS A 93 -26.29 -5.39 19.20
N MET A 94 -26.78 -4.33 18.55
CA MET A 94 -27.60 -3.30 19.22
C MET A 94 -28.70 -2.84 18.25
N ASN A 95 -29.94 -3.13 18.63
CA ASN A 95 -31.15 -2.91 17.85
C ASN A 95 -31.69 -1.51 18.15
N HIS A 96 -31.23 -0.48 17.44
CA HIS A 96 -31.79 0.87 17.56
C HIS A 96 -32.36 1.36 16.22
N GLN A 97 -33.68 1.61 16.23
CA GLN A 97 -34.42 2.23 15.13
C GLN A 97 -33.97 3.68 14.97
N SER A 98 -33.33 4.04 13.85
CA SER A 98 -33.09 5.44 13.47
C SER A 98 -33.52 5.69 12.02
N THR A 99 -34.20 6.82 11.84
CA THR A 99 -34.87 7.27 10.60
C THR A 99 -33.86 7.87 9.60
N PRO A 100 -34.05 7.76 8.27
CA PRO A 100 -33.04 8.16 7.29
C PRO A 100 -32.95 9.68 7.11
N GLY A 101 -31.76 10.26 7.35
CA GLY A 101 -31.44 11.65 6.98
C GLY A 101 -30.85 12.54 8.08
N THR A 102 -30.72 12.04 9.31
CA THR A 102 -30.17 12.79 10.45
C THR A 102 -29.02 12.03 11.09
N ILE A 103 -27.88 12.70 11.27
CA ILE A 103 -26.72 12.16 11.99
C ILE A 103 -27.12 11.91 13.44
N SER A 104 -27.04 10.65 13.88
CA SER A 104 -27.36 10.25 15.25
C SER A 104 -26.12 10.31 16.15
N LEU A 105 -26.34 10.32 17.47
CA LEU A 105 -25.25 10.33 18.45
C LEU A 105 -24.44 9.03 18.37
N GLU A 106 -25.12 7.92 18.13
CA GLU A 106 -24.49 6.61 17.99
C GLU A 106 -23.58 6.56 16.76
N ASP A 107 -23.95 7.23 15.66
CA ASP A 107 -23.06 7.30 14.50
C ASP A 107 -21.75 8.06 14.78
N LEU A 108 -21.81 9.11 15.60
CA LEU A 108 -20.62 9.88 15.98
C LEU A 108 -19.73 9.13 16.97
N LYS A 109 -20.33 8.33 17.87
CA LYS A 109 -19.61 7.47 18.83
C LYS A 109 -18.81 6.35 18.16
N LEU A 110 -19.09 6.02 16.90
CA LEU A 110 -18.29 5.06 16.12
C LEU A 110 -16.86 5.55 15.81
N ALA A 111 -16.56 6.83 16.08
CA ALA A 111 -15.19 7.31 15.98
C ALA A 111 -14.27 6.54 16.94
N TRP A 112 -13.11 6.10 16.45
CA TRP A 112 -12.18 5.23 17.18
C TRP A 112 -11.74 5.76 18.56
N PHE A 113 -11.82 7.07 18.80
CA PHE A 113 -11.44 7.71 20.07
C PHE A 113 -12.64 7.95 21.01
N LEU A 114 -13.85 7.56 20.58
CA LEU A 114 -15.12 7.63 21.29
C LEU A 114 -15.73 6.25 21.52
N VAL A 115 -14.94 5.19 21.35
CA VAL A 115 -15.30 3.84 21.78
C VAL A 115 -14.71 3.55 23.17
N PRO A 116 -15.44 2.85 24.06
CA PRO A 116 -14.99 2.58 25.42
C PRO A 116 -13.63 1.86 25.50
N GLU A 117 -13.34 0.99 24.54
CA GLU A 117 -12.12 0.21 24.44
C GLU A 117 -10.88 1.10 24.26
N SER A 118 -11.06 2.30 23.68
CA SER A 118 -9.98 3.28 23.48
C SER A 118 -9.43 3.89 24.78
N TRP A 119 -10.10 3.64 25.92
CA TRP A 119 -9.68 4.07 27.26
C TRP A 119 -9.01 2.95 28.06
N ARG A 120 -8.87 1.75 27.48
CA ARG A 120 -8.22 0.63 28.16
C ARG A 120 -6.74 0.91 28.34
N VAL A 121 -6.29 0.93 29.59
CA VAL A 121 -4.87 1.04 29.93
C VAL A 121 -4.17 -0.28 29.59
N VAL A 122 -3.16 -0.22 28.73
CA VAL A 122 -2.39 -1.40 28.29
C VAL A 122 -1.19 -1.61 29.23
N PRO A 123 -1.04 -2.79 29.86
CA PRO A 123 0.11 -3.10 30.70
C PRO A 123 1.39 -3.27 29.87
N VAL A 124 2.53 -2.90 30.45
CA VAL A 124 3.85 -3.00 29.80
C VAL A 124 4.42 -4.40 30.02
N ARG A 125 4.77 -5.13 28.94
CA ARG A 125 5.42 -6.46 29.03
C ARG A 125 6.94 -6.31 29.14
N GLU A 126 7.58 -7.23 29.87
CA GLU A 126 9.01 -7.13 30.24
C GLU A 126 10.00 -7.43 29.09
N SER A 127 9.60 -8.16 28.05
CA SER A 127 10.55 -8.85 27.16
C SER A 127 11.35 -7.95 26.20
N ASN A 128 11.03 -6.66 26.03
CA ASN A 128 11.65 -5.77 25.02
C ASN A 128 12.01 -4.36 25.53
N ARG A 129 12.11 -4.15 26.85
CA ARG A 129 12.44 -2.81 27.38
C ARG A 129 13.92 -2.45 27.15
N ALA A 130 14.16 -1.20 26.78
CA ALA A 130 15.46 -0.59 27.00
C ALA A 130 15.78 -0.58 28.51
N HIS A 131 17.05 -0.78 28.86
CA HIS A 131 17.52 -0.57 30.22
C HIS A 131 17.37 0.92 30.57
N LEU A 132 16.38 1.25 31.42
CA LEU A 132 16.17 2.61 31.90
C LEU A 132 17.34 3.03 32.77
N THR A 133 18.12 4.01 32.30
CA THR A 133 19.22 4.60 33.09
C THR A 133 18.71 5.76 33.94
N THR A 134 19.43 6.09 35.02
CA THR A 134 19.15 7.26 35.86
C THR A 134 19.08 8.55 35.04
N ASP A 135 19.92 8.69 34.01
CA ASP A 135 19.94 9.86 33.14
C ASP A 135 18.70 9.96 32.24
N MET A 136 18.20 8.83 31.72
CA MET A 136 16.94 8.80 30.96
C MET A 136 15.76 9.23 31.83
N ILE A 137 15.70 8.75 33.07
CA ILE A 137 14.62 9.07 33.99
C ILE A 137 14.68 10.55 34.39
N ARG A 138 15.88 11.06 34.67
CA ARG A 138 16.10 12.49 34.94
C ARG A 138 15.74 13.34 33.72
N GLY A 139 16.09 12.88 32.52
CA GLY A 139 15.72 13.50 31.24
C GLY A 139 14.21 13.66 31.10
N LEU A 140 13.42 12.64 31.42
CA LEU A 140 11.96 12.70 31.40
C LEU A 140 11.39 13.78 32.35
N LEU A 141 11.94 13.89 33.56
CA LEU A 141 11.48 14.89 34.53
C LEU A 141 11.77 16.32 34.03
N TYR A 142 12.95 16.56 33.46
CA TYR A 142 13.29 17.85 32.85
C TYR A 142 12.49 18.12 31.58
N GLN A 143 12.26 17.10 30.74
CA GLN A 143 11.42 17.23 29.55
C GLN A 143 9.99 17.66 29.90
N THR A 144 9.46 17.15 31.01
CA THR A 144 8.15 17.57 31.55
C THR A 144 8.15 19.05 31.93
N ARG A 145 9.22 19.55 32.55
CA ARG A 145 9.40 20.97 32.85
C ARG A 145 9.50 21.80 31.56
N ASP A 146 10.24 21.32 30.57
CA ASP A 146 10.46 22.05 29.32
C ASP A 146 9.14 22.19 28.53
N TRP A 147 8.30 21.14 28.49
CA TRP A 147 6.94 21.24 27.94
C TRP A 147 6.05 22.24 28.68
N LEU A 148 6.21 22.37 30.00
CA LEU A 148 5.52 23.40 30.77
C LEU A 148 6.05 24.81 30.40
N GLU A 149 7.34 24.96 30.13
CA GLU A 149 7.89 26.22 29.62
C GLU A 149 7.31 26.58 28.25
N ASP A 150 7.21 25.61 27.33
CA ASP A 150 6.61 25.81 26.00
C ASP A 150 5.16 26.29 26.09
N TRP A 151 4.43 25.84 27.12
CA TRP A 151 3.09 26.32 27.38
C TRP A 151 3.06 27.82 27.67
N THR A 152 4.01 28.33 28.47
CA THR A 152 4.12 29.76 28.78
C THR A 152 4.54 30.61 27.58
N LYS A 153 5.28 30.02 26.62
CA LYS A 153 5.77 30.70 25.42
C LYS A 153 4.74 30.75 24.29
N SER A 154 3.97 29.68 24.11
CA SER A 154 3.11 29.50 22.92
C SER A 154 1.62 29.40 23.22
N GLY A 155 1.23 29.28 24.50
CA GLY A 155 -0.16 29.03 24.91
C GLY A 155 -0.63 27.59 24.73
N SER A 156 0.25 26.70 24.26
CA SER A 156 0.00 25.25 24.16
C SER A 156 1.29 24.44 24.38
N ASN A 157 1.17 23.14 24.60
CA ASN A 157 2.32 22.23 24.57
C ASN A 157 1.87 20.84 24.09
N VAL A 158 2.70 19.83 24.30
CA VAL A 158 2.45 18.46 23.84
C VAL A 158 1.23 17.78 24.48
N PHE A 159 0.72 18.25 25.62
CA PHE A 159 -0.43 17.66 26.33
C PHE A 159 -1.53 18.68 26.72
N VAL A 160 -1.29 19.98 26.52
CA VAL A 160 -2.25 21.08 26.62
C VAL A 160 -2.48 21.66 25.23
N HIS A 161 -3.58 21.26 24.59
CA HIS A 161 -3.91 21.68 23.23
C HIS A 161 -4.32 23.17 23.17
N HIS A 162 -3.97 23.89 22.11
CA HIS A 162 -4.26 25.33 21.97
C HIS A 162 -5.77 25.69 22.00
N GLU A 163 -6.64 24.77 21.59
CA GLU A 163 -8.09 24.98 21.67
C GLU A 163 -8.68 24.69 23.07
N ILE A 164 -8.03 23.88 23.92
CA ILE A 164 -8.68 23.30 25.12
C ILE A 164 -9.18 24.36 26.12
N TYR A 165 -8.47 25.49 26.25
CA TYR A 165 -8.82 26.58 27.17
C TYR A 165 -9.25 27.88 26.48
N LYS A 166 -9.44 27.85 25.16
CA LYS A 166 -9.72 29.04 24.34
C LYS A 166 -11.04 29.72 24.71
N ASN A 167 -12.03 28.90 25.05
CA ASN A 167 -13.40 29.34 25.30
C ASN A 167 -13.74 29.45 26.80
N SER A 168 -13.03 28.69 27.64
CA SER A 168 -13.23 28.65 29.08
C SER A 168 -11.89 28.37 29.73
N LEU A 169 -11.42 29.29 30.59
CA LEU A 169 -10.17 29.19 31.31
C LEU A 169 -10.47 29.02 32.81
N PRO A 170 -10.42 27.80 33.36
CA PRO A 170 -10.69 27.56 34.78
C PRO A 170 -9.71 28.29 35.70
N ASP A 171 -10.18 28.74 36.87
CA ASP A 171 -9.36 29.49 37.84
C ASP A 171 -8.09 28.75 38.23
N CYS A 172 -8.17 27.42 38.42
CA CYS A 172 -7.02 26.60 38.76
C CYS A 172 -5.93 26.59 37.67
N ILE A 173 -6.34 26.67 36.40
CA ILE A 173 -5.43 26.74 35.25
C ILE A 173 -4.86 28.16 35.10
N SER A 174 -5.68 29.19 35.27
CA SER A 174 -5.21 30.58 35.29
C SER A 174 -4.15 30.81 36.37
N ASP A 175 -4.39 30.30 37.58
CA ASP A 175 -3.45 30.33 38.69
C ASP A 175 -2.17 29.54 38.38
N ALA A 176 -2.30 28.30 37.88
CA ALA A 176 -1.15 27.47 37.55
C ALA A 176 -0.28 28.11 36.45
N PHE A 177 -0.90 28.65 35.39
CA PHE A 177 -0.21 29.34 34.32
C PHE A 177 0.55 30.58 34.81
N THR A 178 -0.09 31.37 35.68
CA THR A 178 0.53 32.58 36.28
C THR A 178 1.74 32.23 37.15
N VAL A 179 1.62 31.17 37.97
CA VAL A 179 2.71 30.68 38.80
C VAL A 179 3.86 30.16 37.93
N LEU A 180 3.54 29.42 36.87
CA LEU A 180 4.52 28.85 35.95
C LEU A 180 5.28 29.93 35.16
N TYR A 181 4.59 30.96 34.68
CA TYR A 181 5.20 32.12 34.04
C TYR A 181 6.15 32.86 34.99
N SER A 182 5.70 33.08 36.24
CA SER A 182 6.52 33.69 37.28
C SER A 182 7.73 32.83 37.64
N TYR A 183 7.57 31.51 37.63
CA TYR A 183 8.62 30.54 37.88
C TYR A 183 9.72 30.60 36.81
N PHE A 184 9.39 30.60 35.52
CA PHE A 184 10.41 30.72 34.47
C PHE A 184 11.03 32.11 34.37
N SER A 185 10.30 33.15 34.79
CA SER A 185 10.79 34.54 34.78
C SER A 185 11.54 34.95 36.07
N ARG A 186 11.72 34.03 37.03
CA ARG A 186 12.29 34.36 38.34
C ARG A 186 13.78 34.67 38.26
N THR A 187 14.21 35.63 39.07
CA THR A 187 15.62 35.91 39.39
C THR A 187 16.07 35.12 40.62
N PRO A 188 17.38 34.96 40.88
CA PRO A 188 17.88 34.39 42.13
C PRO A 188 17.27 35.03 43.38
N GLU A 189 17.07 36.35 43.36
CA GLU A 189 16.52 37.13 44.47
C GLU A 189 15.03 36.89 44.70
N THR A 190 14.27 36.62 43.63
CA THR A 190 12.81 36.36 43.71
C THR A 190 12.46 34.89 43.85
N SER A 191 13.43 33.98 43.73
CA SER A 191 13.19 32.54 43.62
C SER A 191 12.42 31.96 44.80
N GLU A 192 12.82 32.31 46.03
CA GLU A 192 12.16 31.82 47.25
C GLU A 192 10.69 32.30 47.33
N MET A 193 10.43 33.55 46.96
CA MET A 193 9.08 34.11 46.96
C MET A 193 8.17 33.36 45.97
N VAL A 194 8.67 33.13 44.76
CA VAL A 194 7.91 32.43 43.72
C VAL A 194 7.59 30.99 44.12
N LEU A 195 8.55 30.28 44.72
CA LEU A 195 8.33 28.93 45.24
C LEU A 195 7.30 28.89 46.38
N ARG A 196 7.32 29.88 47.29
CA ARG A 196 6.27 30.03 48.33
C ARG A 196 4.89 30.31 47.73
N ILE A 197 4.80 31.08 46.65
CA ILE A 197 3.54 31.32 45.93
C ILE A 197 3.03 30.01 45.32
N ALA A 198 3.92 29.22 44.69
CA ALA A 198 3.56 27.91 44.15
C ALA A 198 3.04 26.96 45.23
N GLU A 199 3.68 26.94 46.41
CA GLU A 199 3.21 26.18 47.57
C GLU A 199 1.80 26.64 48.01
N GLN A 200 1.58 27.94 48.22
CA GLN A 200 0.28 28.46 48.66
C GLN A 200 -0.84 28.16 47.66
N LYS A 201 -0.55 28.29 46.35
CA LYS A 201 -1.53 28.03 45.29
C LYS A 201 -1.86 26.54 45.17
N ALA A 202 -0.87 25.66 45.35
CA ALA A 202 -1.10 24.22 45.40
C ALA A 202 -1.99 23.81 46.59
N GLU A 203 -1.75 24.35 47.78
CA GLU A 203 -2.57 24.06 48.96
C GLU A 203 -4.01 24.56 48.79
N ARG A 204 -4.20 25.75 48.20
CA ARG A 204 -5.55 26.26 47.87
C ARG A 204 -6.27 25.36 46.88
N LEU A 205 -5.58 24.88 45.84
CA LEU A 205 -6.15 23.95 44.87
C LEU A 205 -6.66 22.68 45.56
N LEU A 206 -5.86 22.10 46.47
CA LEU A 206 -6.25 20.90 47.21
C LEU A 206 -7.45 21.13 48.13
N VAL A 207 -7.55 22.31 48.75
CA VAL A 207 -8.72 22.67 49.57
C VAL A 207 -9.98 22.88 48.73
N SER A 208 -9.86 23.57 47.59
CA SER A 208 -11.03 23.91 46.74
C SER A 208 -11.51 22.73 45.89
N GLU A 209 -10.59 21.93 45.37
CA GLU A 209 -10.87 20.85 44.41
C GLU A 209 -10.77 19.43 45.03
N GLY A 210 -10.26 19.31 46.26
CA GLY A 210 -10.05 18.05 46.99
C GLY A 210 -11.24 17.11 47.04
N ASN A 211 -12.43 17.67 47.32
CA ASN A 211 -13.68 16.94 47.47
C ASN A 211 -14.71 17.30 46.37
N ARG A 212 -14.30 18.02 45.33
CA ARG A 212 -15.22 18.45 44.27
C ARG A 212 -15.62 17.23 43.45
N ASN A 213 -16.92 16.99 43.33
CA ASN A 213 -17.43 15.97 42.41
C ASN A 213 -17.24 16.47 40.97
N THR A 214 -16.36 15.80 40.23
CA THR A 214 -16.08 16.13 38.82
C THR A 214 -16.75 15.19 37.84
N ALA A 215 -17.64 14.30 38.31
CA ALA A 215 -18.39 13.37 37.47
C ALA A 215 -19.18 14.12 36.39
N GLY A 216 -18.93 13.76 35.13
CA GLY A 216 -19.55 14.40 33.96
C GLY A 216 -18.98 15.77 33.55
N ASP A 217 -18.00 16.33 34.28
CA ASP A 217 -17.26 17.55 33.92
C ASP A 217 -15.79 17.22 33.64
N ILE A 218 -15.53 16.87 32.38
CA ILE A 218 -14.22 16.41 31.91
C ILE A 218 -13.22 17.57 31.91
N LEU A 219 -13.66 18.79 31.58
CA LEU A 219 -12.79 19.96 31.61
C LEU A 219 -12.33 20.24 33.03
N SER A 220 -13.22 20.20 34.03
CA SER A 220 -12.85 20.37 35.43
C SER A 220 -11.89 19.27 35.91
N SER A 221 -12.17 18.01 35.55
CA SER A 221 -11.32 16.86 35.86
C SER A 221 -9.91 17.02 35.28
N LEU A 222 -9.81 17.37 34.00
CA LEU A 222 -8.55 17.61 33.30
C LEU A 222 -7.78 18.78 33.89
N SER A 223 -8.48 19.88 34.18
CA SER A 223 -7.88 21.13 34.63
C SER A 223 -7.24 21.04 36.01
N ARG A 224 -7.90 20.38 36.97
CA ARG A 224 -7.30 20.18 38.29
C ARG A 224 -6.10 19.23 38.26
N VAL A 225 -6.10 18.23 37.37
CA VAL A 225 -4.95 17.32 37.16
C VAL A 225 -3.78 18.09 36.56
N GLN A 226 -3.99 18.85 35.49
CA GLN A 226 -2.95 19.65 34.87
C GLN A 226 -2.39 20.74 35.81
N ALA A 227 -3.25 21.41 36.58
CA ALA A 227 -2.82 22.39 37.57
C ALA A 227 -1.98 21.77 38.70
N LEU A 228 -2.42 20.63 39.26
CA LEU A 228 -1.64 19.94 40.30
C LEU A 228 -0.32 19.38 39.75
N LEU A 229 -0.32 18.89 38.51
CA LEU A 229 0.88 18.44 37.80
C LEU A 229 1.92 19.57 37.72
N VAL A 230 1.52 20.79 37.34
CA VAL A 230 2.41 21.97 37.31
C VAL A 230 3.07 22.21 38.67
N TYR A 231 2.28 22.25 39.74
CA TYR A 231 2.80 22.50 41.09
C TYR A 231 3.73 21.39 41.57
N CYS A 232 3.41 20.13 41.28
CA CYS A 232 4.28 19.00 41.59
C CYS A 232 5.60 19.08 40.83
N THR A 233 5.58 19.35 39.52
CA THR A 233 6.81 19.46 38.71
C THR A 233 7.75 20.55 39.23
N ILE A 234 7.23 21.75 39.52
CA ILE A 234 8.01 22.88 40.09
C ILE A 234 8.70 22.45 41.39
N ARG A 235 7.94 21.84 42.30
CA ARG A 235 8.40 21.57 43.67
C ARG A 235 9.30 20.35 43.77
N LEU A 236 9.13 19.34 42.92
CA LEU A 236 10.01 18.17 42.88
C LEU A 236 11.40 18.52 42.34
N LEU A 237 11.46 19.33 41.27
CA LEU A 237 12.73 19.71 40.64
C LEU A 237 13.47 20.77 41.45
N ASP A 238 12.83 21.92 41.68
CA ASP A 238 13.52 23.13 42.16
C ASP A 238 13.08 23.55 43.59
N GLY A 239 12.24 22.76 44.27
CA GLY A 239 11.84 23.00 45.64
C GLY A 239 12.93 22.68 46.67
N ASP A 240 12.88 23.35 47.83
CA ASP A 240 13.67 22.96 49.00
C ASP A 240 13.22 21.60 49.57
N LEU A 241 13.95 21.06 50.56
CA LEU A 241 13.63 19.78 51.20
C LEU A 241 12.17 19.70 51.71
N ARG A 242 11.63 20.80 52.25
CA ARG A 242 10.25 20.86 52.73
C ARG A 242 9.27 20.81 51.57
N GLN A 243 9.52 21.59 50.53
CA GLN A 243 8.66 21.66 49.35
C GLN A 243 8.65 20.35 48.57
N ARG A 244 9.80 19.68 48.43
CA ARG A 244 9.87 18.32 47.88
C ARG A 244 9.03 17.36 48.72
N HIS A 245 9.20 17.36 50.04
CA HIS A 245 8.43 16.48 50.93
C HIS A 245 6.92 16.62 50.77
N LYS A 246 6.36 17.84 50.75
CA LYS A 246 4.91 17.96 50.49
C LYS A 246 4.52 17.71 49.03
N ALA A 247 5.41 17.89 48.05
CA ALA A 247 5.11 17.48 46.67
C ALA A 247 4.98 15.94 46.57
N GLU A 248 5.80 15.18 47.28
CA GLU A 248 5.68 13.73 47.40
C GLU A 248 4.32 13.31 47.99
N GLN A 249 3.84 14.03 49.00
CA GLN A 249 2.49 13.79 49.56
C GLN A 249 1.41 14.04 48.50
N HIS A 250 1.58 15.07 47.68
CA HIS A 250 0.63 15.45 46.63
C HIS A 250 0.67 14.52 45.41
N LEU A 251 1.77 13.78 45.18
CA LEU A 251 1.85 12.80 44.08
C LEU A 251 0.74 11.73 44.19
N ARG A 252 0.38 11.32 45.41
CA ARG A 252 -0.72 10.38 45.62
C ARG A 252 -2.07 10.98 45.22
N THR A 253 -2.34 12.22 45.61
CA THR A 253 -3.55 12.93 45.19
C THR A 253 -3.58 13.14 43.67
N LEU A 254 -2.44 13.49 43.06
CA LEU A 254 -2.31 13.60 41.61
C LEU A 254 -2.63 12.26 40.93
N GLN A 255 -2.14 11.15 41.47
CA GLN A 255 -2.45 9.80 40.99
C GLN A 255 -3.95 9.52 41.00
N ASP A 256 -4.60 9.79 42.14
CA ASP A 256 -6.02 9.50 42.33
C ASP A 256 -6.89 10.39 41.43
N TRP A 257 -6.60 11.69 41.34
CA TRP A 257 -7.28 12.61 40.42
C TRP A 257 -7.06 12.23 38.95
N THR A 258 -5.87 11.74 38.58
CA THR A 258 -5.57 11.30 37.21
C THR A 258 -6.36 10.04 36.84
N LYS A 259 -6.55 9.10 37.78
CA LYS A 259 -7.44 7.93 37.62
C LYS A 259 -8.90 8.32 37.54
N GLU A 260 -9.35 9.24 38.40
CA GLU A 260 -10.72 9.76 38.34
C GLU A 260 -11.00 10.44 36.99
N MET A 261 -10.06 11.27 36.50
CA MET A 261 -10.16 11.91 35.18
C MET A 261 -10.36 10.89 34.06
N MET A 262 -9.64 9.76 34.09
CA MET A 262 -9.79 8.69 33.11
C MET A 262 -11.15 7.99 33.20
N ASN A 263 -11.60 7.67 34.41
CA ASN A 263 -12.91 7.07 34.62
C ASN A 263 -14.03 8.02 34.15
N ASN A 264 -13.92 9.31 34.46
CA ASN A 264 -14.87 10.33 34.00
C ASN A 264 -14.90 10.42 32.47
N ALA A 265 -13.75 10.30 31.79
CA ALA A 265 -13.67 10.31 30.33
C ALA A 265 -14.29 9.04 29.70
N LEU A 266 -14.09 7.87 30.32
CA LEU A 266 -14.73 6.62 29.91
C LEU A 266 -16.26 6.69 30.09
N GLU A 267 -16.73 7.15 31.25
CA GLU A 267 -18.17 7.34 31.51
C GLU A 267 -18.78 8.35 30.54
N ALA A 268 -18.10 9.48 30.31
CA ALA A 268 -18.56 10.46 29.34
C ALA A 268 -18.59 9.93 27.90
N THR A 269 -17.68 9.03 27.55
CA THR A 269 -17.68 8.34 26.26
C THR A 269 -18.92 7.44 26.12
N ASN A 270 -19.20 6.62 27.14
CA ASN A 270 -20.39 5.77 27.19
C ASN A 270 -21.68 6.60 27.05
N ASN A 271 -21.75 7.72 27.76
CA ASN A 271 -22.91 8.60 27.78
C ASN A 271 -23.02 9.51 26.54
N GLY A 272 -21.96 9.60 25.71
CA GLY A 272 -21.89 10.53 24.57
C GLY A 272 -21.59 11.98 24.96
N ASP A 273 -21.27 12.22 26.21
CA ASP A 273 -20.95 13.54 26.78
C ASP A 273 -19.66 14.12 26.21
N MET A 274 -18.74 13.29 25.70
CA MET A 274 -17.55 13.75 24.95
C MET A 274 -17.90 14.64 23.75
N ILE A 275 -19.09 14.45 23.18
CA ILE A 275 -19.64 15.24 22.06
C ILE A 275 -20.63 16.26 22.61
N VAL A 276 -21.62 15.80 23.36
CA VAL A 276 -22.79 16.62 23.69
C VAL A 276 -22.47 17.66 24.76
N LYS A 277 -21.60 17.33 25.72
CA LYS A 277 -21.14 18.21 26.81
C LYS A 277 -19.76 18.81 26.56
N ASN A 278 -19.28 18.79 25.32
CA ASN A 278 -17.99 19.32 24.97
C ASN A 278 -17.96 20.85 25.10
N HIS A 279 -17.17 21.37 26.03
CA HIS A 279 -17.10 22.79 26.33
C HIS A 279 -16.60 23.65 25.16
N LEU A 280 -15.90 23.06 24.18
CA LEU A 280 -15.44 23.78 22.98
C LEU A 280 -16.60 24.23 22.08
N THR A 281 -17.80 23.67 22.25
CA THR A 281 -18.99 24.10 21.52
C THR A 281 -19.61 25.38 22.08
N ASN A 282 -19.23 25.82 23.29
CA ASN A 282 -19.77 27.03 23.95
C ASN A 282 -21.31 27.09 24.10
N VAL A 283 -22.00 25.96 23.91
CA VAL A 283 -23.43 25.87 24.12
C VAL A 283 -23.70 25.59 25.60
N SER A 284 -24.53 26.42 26.23
CA SER A 284 -24.88 26.27 27.65
C SER A 284 -25.41 24.87 27.95
N PRO A 285 -24.97 24.21 29.05
CA PRO A 285 -25.39 22.86 29.43
C PRO A 285 -26.90 22.64 29.60
N GLN A 286 -27.70 23.71 29.52
CA GLN A 286 -29.14 23.67 29.75
C GLN A 286 -29.94 23.30 28.49
N TYR A 287 -29.28 23.19 27.32
CA TYR A 287 -29.92 22.94 26.01
C TYR A 287 -29.30 21.75 25.24
N PHE A 288 -28.94 20.66 25.93
CA PHE A 288 -28.29 19.46 25.39
C PHE A 288 -29.17 18.61 24.48
N THR A 289 -29.26 18.95 23.19
CA THR A 289 -29.72 17.98 22.18
C THR A 289 -28.79 18.00 20.98
N LEU A 290 -28.37 16.82 20.50
CA LEU A 290 -27.55 16.68 19.29
C LEU A 290 -28.11 17.46 18.08
N PRO A 291 -29.43 17.54 17.85
CA PRO A 291 -30.00 18.38 16.80
C PRO A 291 -29.63 19.87 16.88
N LEU A 292 -29.50 20.45 18.09
CA LEU A 292 -29.08 21.84 18.25
C LEU A 292 -27.60 22.03 17.90
N LEU A 293 -26.76 21.07 18.30
CA LEU A 293 -25.33 21.08 17.97
C LEU A 293 -25.10 20.93 16.47
N LEU A 294 -25.78 19.99 15.81
CA LEU A 294 -25.71 19.79 14.36
C LEU A 294 -26.31 20.97 13.55
N GLY A 295 -27.10 21.83 14.19
CA GLY A 295 -27.57 23.09 13.60
C GLY A 295 -26.52 24.21 13.63
N GLN A 296 -25.49 24.10 14.48
CA GLN A 296 -24.45 25.14 14.66
C GLN A 296 -23.06 24.70 14.22
N PHE A 297 -22.76 23.41 14.33
CA PHE A 297 -21.44 22.82 14.05
C PHE A 297 -21.57 21.69 13.05
N SER A 298 -20.57 21.55 12.19
CA SER A 298 -20.49 20.39 11.32
C SER A 298 -20.13 19.13 12.12
N PRO A 299 -20.50 17.92 11.65
CA PRO A 299 -20.08 16.66 12.25
C PRO A 299 -18.56 16.56 12.44
N GLU A 300 -17.79 17.05 11.46
CA GLU A 300 -16.32 17.07 11.52
C GLU A 300 -15.81 17.98 12.63
N GLN A 301 -16.45 19.13 12.88
CA GLN A 301 -16.11 20.00 14.00
C GLN A 301 -16.41 19.36 15.35
N LEU A 302 -17.57 18.71 15.49
CA LEU A 302 -17.92 18.01 16.72
C LEU A 302 -16.94 16.86 17.02
N LEU A 303 -16.56 16.10 16.00
CA LEU A 303 -15.58 15.03 16.13
C LEU A 303 -14.19 15.56 16.45
N TRP A 304 -13.75 16.64 15.79
CA TRP A 304 -12.45 17.25 16.09
C TRP A 304 -12.40 17.81 17.53
N HIS A 305 -13.44 18.52 17.99
CA HIS A 305 -13.51 18.99 19.39
C HIS A 305 -13.50 17.83 20.38
N SER A 306 -14.23 16.76 20.08
CA SER A 306 -14.27 15.55 20.89
C SER A 306 -12.89 14.87 20.93
N TRP A 307 -12.20 14.82 19.79
CA TRP A 307 -10.84 14.30 19.69
C TRP A 307 -9.84 15.13 20.49
N VAL A 308 -9.88 16.47 20.39
CA VAL A 308 -9.02 17.37 21.16
C VAL A 308 -9.16 17.09 22.65
N LEU A 309 -10.39 16.95 23.14
CA LEU A 309 -10.67 16.63 24.54
C LEU A 309 -10.17 15.23 24.91
N SER A 310 -10.49 14.21 24.11
CA SER A 310 -10.04 12.83 24.35
C SER A 310 -8.51 12.73 24.40
N GLU A 311 -7.84 13.30 23.41
CA GLU A 311 -6.39 13.23 23.26
C GLU A 311 -5.70 14.03 24.36
N SER A 312 -6.25 15.18 24.79
CA SER A 312 -5.73 15.93 25.95
C SER A 312 -5.77 15.12 27.24
N VAL A 313 -6.85 14.36 27.48
CA VAL A 313 -6.94 13.44 28.63
C VAL A 313 -5.87 12.35 28.54
N ARG A 314 -5.72 11.69 27.38
CA ARG A 314 -4.74 10.60 27.19
C ARG A 314 -3.30 11.09 27.35
N ARG A 315 -2.94 12.22 26.75
CA ARG A 315 -1.58 12.79 26.88
C ARG A 315 -1.30 13.26 28.30
N THR A 316 -2.28 13.87 28.98
CA THR A 316 -2.16 14.27 30.40
C THR A 316 -1.95 13.05 31.32
N TRP A 317 -2.66 11.93 31.06
CA TRP A 317 -2.42 10.67 31.77
C TRP A 317 -0.96 10.21 31.63
N CYS A 318 -0.44 10.16 30.40
CA CYS A 318 0.93 9.72 30.12
C CYS A 318 1.97 10.58 30.84
N VAL A 319 1.82 11.91 30.82
CA VAL A 319 2.75 12.84 31.49
C VAL A 319 2.65 12.72 33.01
N SER A 320 1.44 12.69 33.57
CA SER A 320 1.20 12.62 35.02
C SER A 320 1.73 11.31 35.61
N MET A 321 1.42 10.17 34.99
CA MET A 321 1.92 8.87 35.43
C MET A 321 3.42 8.74 35.19
N GLY A 322 3.95 9.28 34.08
CA GLY A 322 5.38 9.31 33.77
C GLY A 322 6.20 10.08 34.80
N LEU A 323 5.74 11.27 35.22
CA LEU A 323 6.38 12.07 36.26
C LEU A 323 6.45 11.29 37.60
N GLN A 324 5.35 10.67 38.00
CA GLN A 324 5.25 9.89 39.23
C GLN A 324 6.17 8.67 39.20
N SER A 325 6.06 7.83 38.16
CA SER A 325 6.91 6.64 38.01
C SER A 325 8.39 7.00 37.92
N GLY A 326 8.74 8.08 37.20
CA GLY A 326 10.11 8.54 37.07
C GLY A 326 10.70 9.04 38.39
N TYR A 327 9.96 9.83 39.15
CA TYR A 327 10.41 10.32 40.45
C TYR A 327 10.61 9.17 41.45
N GLU A 328 9.65 8.24 41.54
CA GLU A 328 9.76 7.10 42.46
C GLU A 328 10.94 6.19 42.08
N LEU A 329 11.15 5.95 40.78
CA LEU A 329 12.27 5.14 40.30
C LEU A 329 13.64 5.77 40.66
N LEU A 330 13.75 7.11 40.67
CA LEU A 330 14.96 7.80 41.15
C LEU A 330 15.13 7.73 42.68
N LYS A 331 14.03 7.62 43.42
CA LYS A 331 14.04 7.63 44.89
C LYS A 331 14.31 6.25 45.48
N THR A 332 13.69 5.21 44.95
CA THR A 332 13.65 3.86 45.53
C THR A 332 14.21 2.76 44.63
N GLU A 333 14.83 3.13 43.50
CA GLU A 333 15.39 2.22 42.46
C GLU A 333 14.37 1.20 41.89
N SER A 334 13.11 1.36 42.27
CA SER A 334 11.96 0.56 41.87
C SER A 334 10.72 1.44 41.91
N GLY A 335 9.80 1.25 40.97
CA GLY A 335 8.60 2.07 40.88
C GLY A 335 7.48 1.38 40.13
N PRO A 336 6.21 1.74 40.40
CA PRO A 336 5.06 1.16 39.72
C PRO A 336 5.00 1.59 38.24
N CYS A 337 4.64 0.65 37.38
CA CYS A 337 4.32 0.92 35.98
C CYS A 337 2.80 0.99 35.80
N TYR A 338 2.29 2.16 35.44
CA TYR A 338 0.84 2.40 35.32
C TYR A 338 0.26 2.11 33.93
N GLY A 339 1.08 1.58 33.01
CA GLY A 339 0.65 1.31 31.63
C GLY A 339 0.49 2.57 30.78
N THR A 340 -0.05 2.41 29.59
CA THR A 340 -0.26 3.50 28.61
C THR A 340 -1.70 3.55 28.11
N LEU A 341 -2.02 4.62 27.40
CA LEU A 341 -3.19 4.69 26.52
C LEU A 341 -2.76 4.81 25.05
N PRO A 342 -3.64 4.47 24.10
CA PRO A 342 -3.42 4.76 22.68
C PRO A 342 -3.33 6.27 22.46
N ILE A 343 -2.23 6.74 21.89
CA ILE A 343 -2.08 8.13 21.47
C ILE A 343 -1.84 8.20 19.96
N THR A 344 -2.25 9.30 19.36
CA THR A 344 -1.90 9.65 17.98
C THR A 344 -0.45 10.08 17.90
N THR A 345 0.25 9.69 16.83
CA THR A 345 1.68 9.98 16.68
C THR A 345 2.03 10.89 15.52
N ARG A 346 1.09 11.14 14.60
CA ARG A 346 1.37 11.91 13.37
C ARG A 346 1.66 13.38 13.68
N LYS A 347 2.82 13.86 13.23
CA LYS A 347 3.22 15.26 13.27
C LYS A 347 2.21 16.16 12.56
N GLY A 348 1.83 17.27 13.20
CA GLY A 348 0.88 18.24 12.68
C GLY A 348 -0.57 17.95 13.06
N LEU A 349 -0.90 16.73 13.51
CA LEU A 349 -2.28 16.38 13.87
C LEU A 349 -2.71 17.04 15.19
N TRP A 350 -1.83 17.04 16.19
CA TRP A 350 -2.01 17.74 17.47
C TRP A 350 -1.99 19.26 17.31
N GLU A 351 -1.30 19.78 16.30
CA GLU A 351 -1.20 21.22 16.04
C GLU A 351 -2.26 21.71 15.03
N ALA A 352 -3.14 20.83 14.57
CA ALA A 352 -4.16 21.16 13.58
C ALA A 352 -5.05 22.31 14.09
N ARG A 353 -5.11 23.42 13.34
CA ARG A 353 -5.83 24.64 13.74
C ARG A 353 -7.30 24.71 13.33
N SER A 354 -7.80 23.65 12.68
CA SER A 354 -9.20 23.57 12.29
C SER A 354 -9.63 22.12 12.09
N ALA A 355 -10.94 21.88 12.24
CA ALA A 355 -11.55 20.60 11.93
C ALA A 355 -11.26 20.14 10.50
N PHE A 356 -11.24 21.06 9.53
CA PHE A 356 -10.89 20.73 8.14
C PHE A 356 -9.46 20.21 8.00
N ALA A 357 -8.49 20.90 8.60
CA ALA A 357 -7.09 20.48 8.55
C ALA A 357 -6.90 19.11 9.24
N TRP A 358 -7.54 18.93 10.40
CA TRP A 358 -7.54 17.67 11.13
C TRP A 358 -8.17 16.54 10.31
N THR A 359 -9.37 16.73 9.75
CA THR A 359 -10.06 15.73 8.92
C THR A 359 -9.28 15.39 7.66
N LYS A 360 -8.68 16.39 7.00
CA LYS A 360 -7.83 16.19 5.83
C LYS A 360 -6.63 15.29 6.17
N MET A 361 -5.94 15.57 7.28
CA MET A 361 -4.82 14.74 7.74
C MET A 361 -5.27 13.32 8.12
N CYS A 362 -6.45 13.19 8.72
CA CYS A 362 -7.06 11.88 9.01
C CYS A 362 -7.43 11.07 7.75
N ALA A 363 -7.74 11.74 6.63
CA ALA A 363 -8.16 11.10 5.39
C ALA A 363 -6.99 10.76 4.44
N GLU A 364 -5.96 11.61 4.39
CA GLU A 364 -4.87 11.51 3.43
C GLU A 364 -3.65 10.72 3.95
N SER A 365 -3.54 10.54 5.27
CA SER A 365 -2.36 9.96 5.90
C SER A 365 -2.74 8.89 6.93
N ASN A 366 -1.86 7.91 7.11
CA ASN A 366 -1.97 7.01 8.26
C ASN A 366 -1.70 7.84 9.53
N ILE A 367 -2.74 8.06 10.33
CA ILE A 367 -2.68 8.89 11.55
C ILE A 367 -1.80 8.30 12.65
N GLY A 368 -1.31 7.06 12.48
CA GLY A 368 -0.33 6.46 13.35
C GLY A 368 -0.89 6.25 14.75
N PHE A 369 -1.51 5.10 14.98
CA PHE A 369 -1.89 4.72 16.33
C PHE A 369 -0.69 4.12 17.05
N MET A 370 -0.35 4.68 18.21
CA MET A 370 0.57 4.04 19.13
C MET A 370 -0.17 3.63 20.40
N CYS A 371 -0.55 2.37 20.48
CA CYS A 371 -0.55 1.65 21.76
C CYS A 371 0.93 1.32 22.07
N ARG A 372 1.38 1.46 23.32
CA ARG A 372 2.80 1.39 23.75
C ARG A 372 3.44 -0.01 23.70
N ASN A 373 3.13 -0.78 22.66
CA ASN A 373 3.85 -1.96 22.17
C ASN A 373 3.94 -1.98 20.63
N ASP A 374 3.40 -0.97 19.94
CA ASP A 374 3.48 -0.81 18.49
C ASP A 374 4.67 0.04 18.06
N HIS A 375 5.62 0.37 18.96
CA HIS A 375 6.80 1.15 18.60
C HIS A 375 7.58 0.51 17.44
N GLU A 376 7.58 -0.83 17.33
CA GLU A 376 8.16 -1.52 16.18
C GLU A 376 7.35 -1.29 14.90
N LYS A 377 6.01 -1.33 14.98
CA LYS A 377 5.14 -1.00 13.83
C LYS A 377 5.28 0.46 13.42
N VAL A 378 5.38 1.37 14.38
CA VAL A 378 5.59 2.80 14.15
C VAL A 378 6.95 3.03 13.51
N MET A 379 8.02 2.44 14.06
CA MET A 379 9.37 2.50 13.48
C MET A 379 9.46 1.84 12.08
N LEU A 380 8.64 0.85 11.80
CA LEU A 380 8.55 0.19 10.49
C LEU A 380 7.75 1.01 9.47
N ASN A 381 6.64 1.62 9.88
CA ASN A 381 5.62 2.16 8.98
C ASN A 381 5.59 3.70 8.92
N MET A 382 6.29 4.41 9.79
CA MET A 382 6.36 5.88 9.80
C MET A 382 7.81 6.38 9.68
N GLU A 383 7.99 7.56 9.09
CA GLU A 383 9.27 8.26 9.07
C GLU A 383 9.47 9.06 10.38
N PRO A 384 10.69 9.22 10.91
CA PRO A 384 10.89 10.00 12.14
C PRO A 384 10.43 11.45 12.02
N ALA A 385 10.52 12.03 10.82
CA ALA A 385 10.02 13.38 10.53
C ALA A 385 8.48 13.48 10.59
N ASP A 386 7.78 12.35 10.45
CA ASP A 386 6.33 12.26 10.48
C ASP A 386 5.76 12.03 11.88
N ILE A 387 6.60 11.84 12.89
CA ILE A 387 6.19 11.65 14.28
C ILE A 387 6.27 12.96 15.05
N ASP A 388 5.26 13.25 15.86
CA ASP A 388 5.25 14.42 16.73
C ASP A 388 6.21 14.29 17.92
N ASP A 389 6.53 15.41 18.55
CA ASP A 389 7.54 15.45 19.61
C ASP A 389 7.12 14.64 20.86
N PHE A 390 5.80 14.52 21.09
CA PHE A 390 5.27 13.75 22.22
C PHE A 390 5.49 12.25 22.04
N ALA A 391 5.08 11.71 20.89
CA ALA A 391 5.27 10.32 20.54
C ALA A 391 6.75 9.97 20.42
N SER A 392 7.58 10.89 19.90
CA SER A 392 9.03 10.76 19.87
C SER A 392 9.61 10.56 21.27
N CYS A 393 9.23 11.40 22.24
CA CYS A 393 9.66 11.25 23.63
C CYS A 393 9.19 9.94 24.27
N MET A 394 7.92 9.55 24.05
CA MET A 394 7.37 8.31 24.61
C MET A 394 8.08 7.07 24.04
N MET A 395 8.36 7.06 22.73
CA MET A 395 9.11 5.99 22.06
C MET A 395 10.54 5.89 22.58
N GLU A 396 11.21 7.02 22.80
CA GLU A 396 12.59 7.05 23.30
C GLU A 396 12.71 6.40 24.69
N LEU A 397 11.70 6.55 25.55
CA LEU A 397 11.64 5.86 26.84
C LEU A 397 11.45 4.35 26.70
N ASP A 398 10.76 3.89 25.66
CA ASP A 398 10.46 2.47 25.47
C ASP A 398 11.60 1.72 24.82
N VAL A 399 12.16 2.31 23.77
CA VAL A 399 13.16 1.69 22.90
C VAL A 399 14.60 2.10 23.23
N GLY A 400 14.77 3.15 24.01
CA GLY A 400 16.06 3.72 24.41
C GLY A 400 16.60 4.77 23.44
N PRO A 401 17.43 5.71 23.92
CA PRO A 401 17.97 6.82 23.13
C PRO A 401 18.86 6.33 21.99
N ASP A 402 19.61 5.24 22.16
CA ASP A 402 20.48 4.71 21.09
C ASP A 402 19.69 4.09 19.95
N ARG A 403 18.58 3.38 20.25
CA ARG A 403 17.69 2.84 19.21
C ARG A 403 16.90 3.96 18.54
N MET A 404 16.48 4.97 19.32
CA MET A 404 15.81 6.14 18.78
C MET A 404 16.73 6.99 17.90
N ALA A 405 17.99 7.19 18.30
CA ALA A 405 19.01 7.93 17.55
C ALA A 405 19.43 7.15 16.30
N ARG A 406 19.58 5.82 16.37
CA ARG A 406 19.77 4.97 15.18
C ARG A 406 18.59 5.09 14.22
N TRP A 407 17.37 4.94 14.71
CA TRP A 407 16.19 5.11 13.88
C TRP A 407 16.08 6.52 13.28
N LYS A 408 16.43 7.58 14.02
CA LYS A 408 16.50 8.95 13.52
C LYS A 408 17.64 9.16 12.50
N SER A 409 18.81 8.55 12.68
CA SER A 409 20.01 8.73 11.82
C SER A 409 20.01 7.85 10.57
N GLU A 410 19.60 6.58 10.67
CA GLU A 410 19.34 5.66 9.56
C GLU A 410 18.28 6.21 8.59
N ARG A 411 17.42 7.12 9.08
CA ARG A 411 16.31 7.68 8.33
C ARG A 411 16.45 9.16 7.94
N SER A 412 17.39 9.93 8.52
CA SER A 412 17.66 11.35 8.19
C SER A 412 18.84 11.60 7.23
N GLY A 413 19.53 10.54 6.81
CA GLY A 413 20.49 10.57 5.72
C GLY A 413 21.95 10.66 6.18
N THR A 414 22.67 9.53 6.08
CA THR A 414 24.11 9.41 5.69
C THR A 414 24.65 7.98 5.81
N SER A 415 23.82 6.98 6.15
CA SER A 415 24.14 5.56 5.97
C SER A 415 23.02 4.92 5.15
N GLU A 416 23.34 4.31 4.02
CA GLU A 416 22.40 3.64 3.11
C GLU A 416 21.49 2.69 3.90
N ARG A 417 20.16 2.97 3.93
CA ARG A 417 19.18 1.92 4.23
C ARG A 417 19.31 0.86 3.13
N PRO A 418 19.14 -0.44 3.41
CA PRO A 418 18.74 -1.35 2.36
C PRO A 418 17.37 -0.88 1.88
N ILE A 419 17.34 -0.33 0.66
CA ILE A 419 16.10 -0.04 -0.04
C ILE A 419 15.33 -1.37 -0.07
N MET A 420 14.05 -1.37 0.34
CA MET A 420 13.24 -2.59 0.31
C MET A 420 12.54 -2.67 -1.04
N ALA A 421 12.82 -3.74 -1.77
CA ALA A 421 12.16 -4.08 -3.01
C ALA A 421 10.72 -4.57 -2.77
N ARG A 422 9.89 -4.30 -3.76
CA ARG A 422 8.57 -4.90 -3.96
C ARG A 422 8.67 -5.97 -5.05
N GLN A 423 7.98 -7.09 -4.90
CA GLN A 423 7.92 -8.15 -5.91
C GLN A 423 6.61 -8.93 -5.85
N TRP A 424 6.30 -9.62 -6.94
CA TRP A 424 5.36 -10.72 -6.91
C TRP A 424 6.10 -12.05 -6.93
N ILE A 425 5.60 -13.00 -6.16
CA ILE A 425 6.03 -14.39 -6.21
C ILE A 425 4.86 -15.28 -6.62
N LEU A 426 5.21 -16.38 -7.26
CA LEU A 426 4.35 -17.48 -7.66
C LEU A 426 4.66 -18.66 -6.73
N ASN A 427 3.69 -19.05 -5.90
CA ASN A 427 3.85 -20.11 -4.88
C ASN A 427 3.56 -21.52 -5.40
N ASP A 428 2.79 -21.63 -6.48
CA ASP A 428 2.46 -22.87 -7.16
C ASP A 428 1.96 -22.54 -8.59
N GLN A 429 1.52 -23.54 -9.34
CA GLN A 429 1.05 -23.38 -10.72
C GLN A 429 -0.45 -23.72 -10.85
N GLN A 430 -1.29 -23.29 -9.91
CA GLN A 430 -2.75 -23.54 -9.91
C GLN A 430 -3.58 -22.38 -10.49
N GLY A 431 -2.92 -21.39 -11.09
CA GLY A 431 -3.54 -20.20 -11.68
C GLY A 431 -3.08 -18.91 -10.99
N PHE A 432 -2.85 -17.85 -11.77
CA PHE A 432 -2.33 -16.58 -11.24
C PHE A 432 -3.24 -15.92 -10.21
N GLU A 433 -4.55 -16.21 -10.22
CA GLU A 433 -5.52 -15.63 -9.31
C GLU A 433 -5.22 -16.00 -7.84
N THR A 434 -4.85 -17.25 -7.59
CA THR A 434 -4.56 -17.79 -6.25
C THR A 434 -3.06 -17.84 -5.96
N SER A 435 -2.25 -18.14 -6.98
CA SER A 435 -0.84 -18.50 -6.81
C SER A 435 0.09 -17.27 -6.70
N LEU A 436 -0.31 -16.13 -7.27
CA LEU A 436 0.44 -14.88 -7.16
C LEU A 436 0.22 -14.22 -5.79
N LYS A 437 1.33 -13.93 -5.10
CA LYS A 437 1.38 -13.19 -3.85
C LYS A 437 2.31 -11.98 -3.97
N TYR A 438 1.83 -10.83 -3.50
CA TYR A 438 2.59 -9.57 -3.53
C TYR A 438 3.36 -9.40 -2.22
N GLU A 439 4.63 -9.04 -2.34
CA GLU A 439 5.53 -8.79 -1.22
C GLU A 439 6.08 -7.37 -1.33
N THR A 440 6.05 -6.63 -0.22
CA THR A 440 6.42 -5.21 -0.18
C THR A 440 7.71 -4.92 0.60
N LYS A 441 8.32 -5.95 1.21
CA LYS A 441 9.46 -5.83 2.12
C LYS A 441 10.52 -6.87 1.78
N VAL A 442 11.09 -6.80 0.58
CA VAL A 442 12.17 -7.70 0.14
C VAL A 442 13.51 -6.96 0.21
N PRO A 443 14.52 -7.46 0.93
CA PRO A 443 15.84 -6.83 0.94
C PRO A 443 16.44 -6.74 -0.46
N ILE A 444 16.93 -5.56 -0.83
CA ILE A 444 17.75 -5.40 -2.04
C ILE A 444 19.16 -5.86 -1.73
N PRO A 445 19.75 -6.77 -2.54
CA PRO A 445 21.13 -7.17 -2.36
C PRO A 445 22.05 -5.96 -2.41
N SER A 446 22.93 -5.86 -1.42
CA SER A 446 24.04 -4.91 -1.43
C SER A 446 25.00 -5.23 -2.58
N LYS A 447 25.83 -4.25 -2.95
CA LYS A 447 26.84 -4.41 -4.01
C LYS A 447 27.75 -5.62 -3.79
N ASP A 448 28.12 -5.90 -2.53
CA ASP A 448 29.01 -6.99 -2.17
C ASP A 448 28.33 -8.38 -2.24
N GLU A 449 27.00 -8.40 -2.28
CA GLU A 449 26.20 -9.62 -2.46
C GLU A 449 25.93 -9.95 -3.94
N VAL A 450 26.32 -9.06 -4.87
CA VAL A 450 26.20 -9.32 -6.31
C VAL A 450 27.31 -10.27 -6.74
N GLY A 451 26.92 -11.43 -7.29
CA GLY A 451 27.85 -12.44 -7.78
C GLY A 451 28.80 -11.89 -8.85
N SER A 452 30.00 -12.48 -8.97
CA SER A 452 31.06 -11.94 -9.83
C SER A 452 30.68 -11.78 -11.31
N ASN A 453 29.74 -12.56 -11.83
CA ASN A 453 29.21 -12.47 -13.20
C ASN A 453 27.79 -11.89 -13.28
N ASP A 454 27.29 -11.37 -12.17
CA ASP A 454 25.91 -10.90 -12.05
C ASP A 454 25.83 -9.37 -12.06
N VAL A 455 24.62 -8.88 -12.29
CA VAL A 455 24.28 -7.46 -12.38
C VAL A 455 23.01 -7.23 -11.58
N LEU A 456 23.04 -6.28 -10.66
CA LEU A 456 21.86 -5.78 -9.96
C LEU A 456 21.19 -4.71 -10.82
N VAL A 457 19.91 -4.91 -11.10
CA VAL A 457 19.10 -4.04 -11.95
C VAL A 457 17.89 -3.55 -11.18
N LYS A 458 17.67 -2.24 -11.18
CA LYS A 458 16.40 -1.60 -10.80
C LYS A 458 15.47 -1.62 -12.01
N LEU A 459 14.39 -2.37 -11.92
CA LEU A 459 13.41 -2.54 -12.99
C LEU A 459 12.40 -1.38 -12.98
N HIS A 460 12.20 -0.79 -14.14
CA HIS A 460 11.24 0.32 -14.35
C HIS A 460 9.96 -0.16 -15.03
N ALA A 461 10.04 -1.21 -15.84
CA ALA A 461 8.91 -1.80 -16.52
C ALA A 461 9.10 -3.29 -16.79
N ALA A 462 7.99 -4.01 -16.88
CA ALA A 462 7.90 -5.38 -17.36
C ALA A 462 6.74 -5.52 -18.34
N SER A 463 6.66 -6.65 -19.04
CA SER A 463 5.49 -6.96 -19.87
C SER A 463 5.14 -8.44 -19.84
N LEU A 464 3.88 -8.75 -20.12
CA LEU A 464 3.38 -10.13 -20.09
C LEU A 464 3.44 -10.78 -21.47
N ASN A 465 3.74 -12.06 -21.49
CA ASN A 465 3.70 -12.97 -22.62
C ASN A 465 2.66 -14.07 -22.37
N TYR A 466 2.17 -14.73 -23.42
CA TYR A 466 1.25 -15.85 -23.28
C TYR A 466 1.85 -16.98 -22.42
N ARG A 467 3.18 -17.19 -22.48
CA ARG A 467 3.87 -18.18 -21.63
C ARG A 467 3.65 -17.93 -20.14
N ASP A 468 3.49 -16.69 -19.70
CA ASP A 468 3.31 -16.36 -18.28
C ASP A 468 1.97 -16.89 -17.76
N LEU A 469 0.93 -16.93 -18.60
CA LEU A 469 -0.34 -17.58 -18.28
C LEU A 469 -0.19 -19.08 -18.13
N VAL A 470 0.54 -19.71 -19.05
CA VAL A 470 0.77 -21.16 -19.03
C VAL A 470 1.57 -21.54 -17.78
N ILE A 471 2.68 -20.85 -17.52
CA ILE A 471 3.54 -21.07 -16.34
C ILE A 471 2.72 -20.94 -15.05
N ALA A 472 1.87 -19.92 -14.95
CA ALA A 472 1.07 -19.70 -13.75
C ALA A 472 -0.05 -20.75 -13.56
N ALA A 473 -0.47 -21.46 -14.61
CA ALA A 473 -1.63 -22.36 -14.59
C ALA A 473 -1.30 -23.84 -14.73
N SER A 474 -0.10 -24.21 -15.20
CA SER A 474 0.32 -25.60 -15.34
C SER A 474 1.84 -25.76 -15.42
N ALA A 475 2.32 -26.97 -15.16
CA ALA A 475 3.72 -27.37 -15.35
C ALA A 475 4.04 -27.79 -16.79
N GLN A 476 3.27 -27.33 -17.80
CA GLN A 476 3.48 -27.72 -19.21
C GLN A 476 4.89 -27.39 -19.72
N PHE A 477 5.47 -26.29 -19.25
CA PHE A 477 6.84 -25.89 -19.57
C PHE A 477 7.88 -26.37 -18.55
N GLY A 478 7.46 -27.19 -17.59
CA GLY A 478 8.25 -27.62 -16.43
C GLY A 478 7.71 -27.06 -15.11
N PRO A 479 8.07 -27.70 -13.98
CA PRO A 479 7.71 -27.22 -12.66
C PRO A 479 8.53 -25.98 -12.26
N ILE A 480 7.91 -25.03 -11.58
CA ILE A 480 8.65 -23.97 -10.86
C ILE A 480 9.26 -24.52 -9.57
N THR A 481 10.27 -23.82 -9.03
CA THR A 481 10.69 -23.97 -7.63
C THR A 481 10.12 -22.79 -6.82
N PRO A 482 9.04 -23.00 -6.03
CA PRO A 482 8.45 -21.92 -5.25
C PRO A 482 9.31 -21.52 -4.03
N PRO A 483 9.29 -20.24 -3.61
CA PRO A 483 8.63 -19.11 -4.26
C PRO A 483 9.43 -18.60 -5.48
N MET A 484 8.77 -18.44 -6.63
CA MET A 484 9.39 -18.00 -7.88
C MET A 484 8.93 -16.59 -8.26
N VAL A 485 9.84 -15.68 -8.61
CA VAL A 485 9.42 -14.40 -9.24
C VAL A 485 9.10 -14.68 -10.71
N PRO A 486 7.88 -14.39 -11.20
CA PRO A 486 7.48 -14.69 -12.57
C PRO A 486 7.91 -13.59 -13.57
N LEU A 487 7.56 -13.80 -14.85
CA LEU A 487 7.88 -12.98 -16.04
C LEU A 487 9.34 -13.02 -16.45
N CYS A 488 9.59 -12.87 -17.76
CA CYS A 488 10.93 -12.77 -18.32
C CYS A 488 11.23 -11.44 -19.00
N ASP A 489 10.21 -10.63 -19.30
CA ASP A 489 10.39 -9.35 -19.99
C ASP A 489 10.56 -8.23 -18.95
N GLY A 490 11.66 -7.51 -19.03
CA GLY A 490 11.95 -6.39 -18.13
C GLY A 490 12.86 -5.37 -18.77
N ALA A 491 12.69 -4.10 -18.37
CA ALA A 491 13.57 -3.00 -18.70
C ALA A 491 13.91 -2.21 -17.44
N GLY A 492 15.17 -1.87 -17.27
CA GLY A 492 15.68 -1.31 -16.02
C GLY A 492 17.01 -0.56 -16.17
N SER A 493 17.49 -0.03 -15.05
CA SER A 493 18.81 0.59 -14.93
C SER A 493 19.72 -0.26 -14.05
N VAL A 494 21.01 -0.30 -14.39
CA VAL A 494 22.03 -1.03 -13.61
C VAL A 494 22.36 -0.26 -12.33
N GLU A 495 22.28 -0.93 -11.17
CA GLU A 495 22.65 -0.37 -9.86
C GLU A 495 23.98 -0.92 -9.32
N ALA A 496 24.35 -2.14 -9.67
CA ALA A 496 25.65 -2.71 -9.32
C ALA A 496 26.05 -3.80 -10.32
N VAL A 497 27.36 -4.03 -10.44
CA VAL A 497 27.93 -5.05 -11.31
C VAL A 497 28.96 -5.87 -10.53
N GLY A 498 28.97 -7.18 -10.79
CA GLY A 498 29.99 -8.10 -10.28
C GLY A 498 31.38 -7.80 -10.85
N SER A 499 32.41 -8.24 -10.14
CA SER A 499 33.81 -7.94 -10.46
C SER A 499 34.31 -8.46 -11.83
N SER A 500 33.65 -9.46 -12.42
CA SER A 500 33.98 -10.03 -13.73
C SER A 500 33.10 -9.47 -14.87
N VAL A 501 32.15 -8.59 -14.58
CA VAL A 501 31.28 -7.96 -15.58
C VAL A 501 31.99 -6.75 -16.19
N LYS A 502 32.12 -6.74 -17.52
CA LYS A 502 32.76 -5.64 -18.29
C LYS A 502 31.82 -4.95 -19.27
N ASP A 503 30.72 -5.60 -19.64
CA ASP A 503 29.81 -5.15 -20.69
C ASP A 503 28.78 -4.11 -20.18
N PHE A 504 28.69 -3.93 -18.86
CA PHE A 504 27.74 -3.06 -18.18
C PHE A 504 28.42 -2.24 -17.09
N LYS A 505 27.90 -1.04 -16.82
CA LYS A 505 28.27 -0.14 -15.72
C LYS A 505 27.03 0.46 -15.06
N LEU A 506 27.24 1.04 -13.87
CA LEU A 506 26.20 1.76 -13.12
C LEU A 506 25.49 2.79 -14.01
N GLY A 507 24.16 2.79 -13.99
CA GLY A 507 23.30 3.70 -14.74
C GLY A 507 22.97 3.27 -16.16
N ASP A 508 23.61 2.21 -16.69
CA ASP A 508 23.27 1.70 -18.03
C ASP A 508 21.82 1.25 -18.08
N ARG A 509 21.15 1.54 -19.21
CA ARG A 509 19.80 1.06 -19.49
C ARG A 509 19.89 -0.34 -20.06
N VAL A 510 19.18 -1.29 -19.46
CA VAL A 510 19.21 -2.69 -19.87
C VAL A 510 17.81 -3.27 -20.07
N ILE A 511 17.73 -4.25 -20.95
CA ILE A 511 16.57 -5.11 -21.18
C ILE A 511 16.97 -6.56 -20.96
N THR A 512 16.05 -7.37 -20.46
CA THR A 512 16.33 -8.77 -20.17
C THR A 512 16.40 -9.63 -21.44
N PHE A 513 17.26 -10.65 -21.42
CA PHE A 513 17.29 -11.77 -22.36
C PHE A 513 16.84 -13.04 -21.61
N PRO A 514 15.70 -13.64 -21.97
CA PRO A 514 15.09 -14.73 -21.22
C PRO A 514 15.89 -16.03 -21.02
N ALA A 515 16.93 -16.31 -21.83
CA ALA A 515 17.68 -17.57 -21.82
C ALA A 515 19.18 -17.37 -21.49
N PRO A 516 19.53 -16.94 -20.26
CA PRO A 516 20.93 -16.65 -19.90
C PRO A 516 21.89 -17.82 -20.08
N ASP A 517 21.46 -19.03 -19.71
CA ASP A 517 22.34 -20.21 -19.71
C ASP A 517 22.79 -20.58 -21.14
N VAL A 518 21.92 -20.37 -22.13
CA VAL A 518 22.25 -20.56 -23.55
C VAL A 518 23.44 -19.67 -23.95
N VAL A 519 23.46 -18.42 -23.49
CA VAL A 519 24.56 -17.49 -23.78
C VAL A 519 25.84 -17.92 -23.08
N VAL A 520 25.74 -18.34 -21.82
CA VAL A 520 26.89 -18.74 -21.00
C VAL A 520 27.52 -20.03 -21.51
N GLU A 521 26.71 -21.02 -21.88
CA GLU A 521 27.16 -22.36 -22.25
C GLU A 521 27.47 -22.49 -23.75
N ARG A 522 26.68 -21.84 -24.59
CA ARG A 522 26.71 -22.04 -26.07
C ARG A 522 27.08 -20.77 -26.84
N GLY A 523 27.14 -19.61 -26.19
CA GLY A 523 27.52 -18.32 -26.78
C GLY A 523 26.35 -17.48 -27.27
N SER A 524 26.60 -16.18 -27.53
CA SER A 524 25.56 -15.19 -27.87
C SER A 524 24.86 -15.41 -29.23
N ASP A 525 25.44 -16.20 -30.13
CA ASP A 525 24.84 -16.56 -31.42
C ASP A 525 24.02 -17.85 -31.37
N ALA A 526 24.02 -18.57 -30.24
CA ALA A 526 23.33 -19.84 -30.14
C ALA A 526 21.81 -19.68 -30.18
N ASP A 527 21.14 -20.59 -30.89
CA ASP A 527 19.69 -20.69 -30.92
C ASP A 527 19.13 -21.21 -29.59
N VAL A 528 17.98 -20.65 -29.21
CA VAL A 528 17.16 -21.13 -28.10
C VAL A 528 16.23 -22.23 -28.61
N ASN A 529 16.15 -23.35 -27.90
CA ASN A 529 15.32 -24.49 -28.25
C ASN A 529 14.43 -24.94 -27.08
N MET A 530 13.52 -25.87 -27.33
CA MET A 530 12.52 -26.31 -26.34
C MET A 530 13.13 -26.89 -25.06
N SER A 531 14.34 -27.45 -25.13
CA SER A 531 15.01 -28.00 -23.94
C SER A 531 15.57 -26.93 -23.00
N ASP A 532 15.73 -25.69 -23.47
CA ASP A 532 16.18 -24.55 -22.66
C ASP A 532 15.04 -23.90 -21.88
N VAL A 533 13.78 -24.12 -22.30
CA VAL A 533 12.59 -23.47 -21.72
C VAL A 533 12.52 -23.60 -20.19
N PRO A 534 12.77 -24.78 -19.58
CA PRO A 534 12.69 -24.93 -18.13
C PRO A 534 13.68 -24.08 -17.33
N THR A 535 14.82 -23.67 -17.90
CA THR A 535 15.84 -22.86 -17.19
C THR A 535 15.69 -21.36 -17.41
N MET A 536 14.83 -20.94 -18.35
CA MET A 536 14.60 -19.53 -18.68
C MET A 536 14.08 -18.70 -17.49
N LEU A 537 14.30 -17.39 -17.58
CA LEU A 537 13.80 -16.40 -16.63
C LEU A 537 12.27 -16.51 -16.46
N GLY A 538 11.82 -16.33 -15.22
CA GLY A 538 10.40 -16.41 -14.82
C GLY A 538 9.85 -17.84 -14.75
N LEU A 539 10.70 -18.86 -14.91
CA LEU A 539 10.37 -20.28 -14.77
C LEU A 539 11.43 -21.03 -13.97
N GLY A 540 12.64 -21.16 -14.50
CA GLY A 540 13.76 -21.83 -13.82
C GLY A 540 14.57 -20.88 -12.95
N THR A 541 14.69 -19.62 -13.38
CA THR A 541 15.39 -18.55 -12.68
C THR A 541 14.46 -17.37 -12.39
N LYS A 542 14.75 -16.60 -11.32
CA LYS A 542 13.88 -15.51 -10.86
C LYS A 542 13.69 -14.44 -11.94
N GLY A 543 12.43 -14.13 -12.20
CA GLY A 543 11.96 -13.24 -13.26
C GLY A 543 11.98 -11.75 -12.97
N THR A 544 11.11 -11.02 -13.66
CA THR A 544 11.12 -9.55 -13.76
C THR A 544 9.93 -8.86 -13.10
N LEU A 545 8.97 -9.59 -12.51
CA LEU A 545 7.84 -8.97 -11.80
C LEU A 545 8.22 -8.49 -10.39
N ARG A 546 9.22 -7.59 -10.33
CA ARG A 546 9.83 -7.05 -9.11
C ARG A 546 10.52 -5.71 -9.39
N THR A 547 10.73 -4.91 -8.36
CA THR A 547 11.44 -3.62 -8.45
C THR A 547 12.95 -3.75 -8.63
N HIS A 548 13.57 -4.78 -8.06
CA HIS A 548 15.02 -4.98 -8.16
C HIS A 548 15.33 -6.45 -8.37
N GLY A 549 16.31 -6.74 -9.21
CA GLY A 549 16.70 -8.10 -9.52
C GLY A 549 18.17 -8.26 -9.83
N VAL A 550 18.77 -9.33 -9.34
CA VAL A 550 20.09 -9.80 -9.75
C VAL A 550 19.91 -10.74 -10.94
N PHE A 551 20.66 -10.47 -12.01
CA PHE A 551 20.66 -11.22 -13.25
C PHE A 551 22.10 -11.58 -13.65
N SER A 552 22.32 -12.78 -14.18
CA SER A 552 23.57 -13.09 -14.86
C SER A 552 23.78 -12.11 -16.02
N LYS A 553 25.02 -11.73 -16.33
CA LYS A 553 25.33 -10.89 -17.49
C LYS A 553 24.78 -11.43 -18.82
N GLY A 554 24.63 -12.76 -18.94
CA GLY A 554 24.01 -13.41 -20.11
C GLY A 554 22.51 -13.14 -20.26
N ALA A 555 21.85 -12.71 -19.18
CA ALA A 555 20.43 -12.35 -19.13
C ALA A 555 20.16 -10.88 -19.48
N LEU A 556 21.14 -10.11 -19.92
CA LEU A 556 20.99 -8.68 -20.20
C LEU A 556 21.53 -8.29 -21.56
N VAL A 557 20.87 -7.30 -22.17
CA VAL A 557 21.31 -6.55 -23.35
C VAL A 557 21.07 -5.06 -23.08
N HIS A 558 21.88 -4.17 -23.67
CA HIS A 558 21.62 -2.73 -23.61
C HIS A 558 20.25 -2.39 -24.20
N ALA A 559 19.52 -1.50 -23.54
CA ALA A 559 18.22 -1.02 -24.03
C ALA A 559 18.43 0.02 -25.14
N PRO A 560 17.51 0.14 -26.12
CA PRO A 560 17.57 1.23 -27.09
C PRO A 560 17.40 2.58 -26.38
N GLU A 561 18.23 3.55 -26.75
CA GLU A 561 18.15 4.90 -26.15
C GLU A 561 16.90 5.65 -26.60
N SER A 562 16.43 5.36 -27.82
CA SER A 562 15.34 6.09 -28.47
C SER A 562 13.94 5.77 -27.94
N VAL A 563 13.77 4.83 -27.01
CA VAL A 563 12.45 4.38 -26.52
C VAL A 563 12.34 4.53 -25.00
N ASP A 564 11.12 4.65 -24.48
CA ASP A 564 10.88 4.67 -23.04
C ASP A 564 10.97 3.26 -22.41
N TRP A 565 10.84 3.18 -21.08
CA TRP A 565 10.91 1.91 -20.34
C TRP A 565 9.79 0.93 -20.68
N LEU A 566 8.56 1.41 -20.89
CA LEU A 566 7.42 0.56 -21.23
C LEU A 566 7.60 -0.05 -22.62
N GLN A 567 8.05 0.75 -23.58
CA GLN A 567 8.41 0.31 -24.93
C GLN A 567 9.55 -0.72 -24.89
N ALA A 568 10.64 -0.41 -24.18
CA ALA A 568 11.79 -1.30 -24.02
C ALA A 568 11.40 -2.66 -23.39
N ALA A 569 10.49 -2.65 -22.41
CA ALA A 569 10.03 -3.87 -21.76
C ALA A 569 9.19 -4.78 -22.67
N THR A 570 8.80 -4.36 -23.87
CA THR A 570 8.09 -5.22 -24.84
C THR A 570 9.04 -6.07 -25.70
N LEU A 571 10.32 -5.72 -25.73
CA LEU A 571 11.29 -6.30 -26.66
C LEU A 571 11.74 -7.74 -26.34
N PRO A 572 11.97 -8.15 -25.07
CA PRO A 572 12.69 -9.38 -24.69
C PRO A 572 12.22 -10.69 -25.30
N VAL A 573 10.92 -10.88 -25.47
CA VAL A 573 10.37 -12.07 -26.14
C VAL A 573 9.77 -11.70 -27.48
N THR A 574 8.94 -10.66 -27.50
CA THR A 574 8.06 -10.39 -28.64
C THR A 574 8.82 -9.86 -29.86
N TRP A 575 9.65 -8.83 -29.69
CA TRP A 575 10.30 -8.19 -30.83
C TRP A 575 11.48 -9.01 -31.34
N ILE A 576 12.22 -9.69 -30.47
CA ILE A 576 13.28 -10.60 -30.90
C ILE A 576 12.71 -11.78 -31.72
N THR A 577 11.51 -12.28 -31.35
CA THR A 577 10.81 -13.31 -32.15
C THR A 577 10.45 -12.77 -33.53
N ALA A 578 9.91 -11.55 -33.61
CA ALA A 578 9.60 -10.90 -34.87
C ALA A 578 10.85 -10.66 -35.74
N TRP A 579 11.95 -10.25 -35.12
CA TRP A 579 13.24 -10.07 -35.79
C TRP A 579 13.79 -11.38 -36.36
N ASN A 580 13.76 -12.47 -35.59
CA ASN A 580 14.20 -13.79 -36.05
C ASN A 580 13.32 -14.31 -37.20
N ALA A 581 12.00 -14.10 -37.15
CA ALA A 581 11.11 -14.42 -38.27
C ALA A 581 11.55 -13.71 -39.56
N LEU A 582 11.84 -12.41 -39.48
CA LEU A 582 12.21 -11.60 -40.64
C LEU A 582 13.67 -11.77 -41.07
N SER A 583 14.53 -12.32 -40.22
CA SER A 583 15.97 -12.51 -40.52
C SER A 583 16.26 -13.50 -41.65
N GLU A 584 15.28 -14.34 -42.00
CA GLU A 584 15.35 -15.26 -43.16
C GLU A 584 15.21 -14.52 -44.51
N LEU A 585 14.79 -13.25 -44.50
CA LEU A 585 14.65 -12.48 -45.73
C LEU A 585 16.02 -12.15 -46.33
N GLY A 586 16.22 -12.54 -47.58
CA GLY A 586 17.35 -12.10 -48.38
C GLY A 586 17.33 -10.58 -48.63
N LYS A 587 18.50 -9.99 -48.92
CA LYS A 587 18.60 -8.55 -49.24
C LYS A 587 17.74 -8.14 -50.43
N ASP A 588 17.57 -9.04 -51.39
CA ASP A 588 16.71 -8.91 -52.57
C ASP A 588 15.21 -9.02 -52.24
N GLN A 589 14.85 -9.50 -51.05
CA GLN A 589 13.48 -9.57 -50.54
C GLN A 589 13.10 -8.37 -49.65
N ILE A 590 13.98 -7.37 -49.52
CA ILE A 590 13.66 -6.13 -48.83
C ILE A 590 13.04 -5.15 -49.83
N GLY A 591 11.77 -4.80 -49.63
CA GLY A 591 11.05 -3.83 -50.44
C GLY A 591 9.57 -4.18 -50.65
N PRO A 592 8.81 -3.32 -51.34
CA PRO A 592 7.35 -3.43 -51.45
C PRO A 592 6.88 -4.62 -52.29
N HIS A 593 7.78 -5.25 -53.05
CA HIS A 593 7.50 -6.46 -53.81
C HIS A 593 7.36 -7.70 -52.93
N THR A 594 7.86 -7.67 -51.69
CA THR A 594 7.74 -8.78 -50.76
C THR A 594 6.50 -8.61 -49.89
N TRP A 595 5.63 -9.62 -49.93
CA TRP A 595 4.33 -9.65 -49.28
C TRP A 595 4.36 -10.54 -48.04
N ILE A 596 4.01 -9.96 -46.88
CA ILE A 596 3.96 -10.67 -45.62
C ILE A 596 2.55 -10.68 -45.04
N LEU A 597 2.14 -11.84 -44.53
CA LEU A 597 0.92 -11.98 -43.73
C LEU A 597 1.25 -12.08 -42.25
N VAL A 598 0.65 -11.22 -41.44
CA VAL A 598 0.70 -11.29 -39.97
C VAL A 598 -0.68 -11.57 -39.40
N GLN A 599 -0.76 -12.43 -38.38
CA GLN A 599 -2.04 -12.88 -37.86
C GLN A 599 -2.37 -12.26 -36.50
N GLY A 600 -3.55 -11.66 -36.39
CA GLY A 600 -4.07 -11.11 -35.13
C GLY A 600 -3.40 -9.81 -34.65
N THR A 601 -3.67 -9.46 -33.40
CA THR A 601 -3.19 -8.21 -32.76
C THR A 601 -2.41 -8.45 -31.49
N GLY A 602 -1.79 -9.62 -31.36
CA GLY A 602 -0.90 -9.93 -30.25
C GLY A 602 0.46 -9.25 -30.42
N GLY A 603 1.31 -9.36 -29.40
CA GLY A 603 2.63 -8.72 -29.38
C GLY A 603 3.47 -9.03 -30.62
N VAL A 604 3.67 -10.32 -30.93
CA VAL A 604 4.54 -10.73 -32.05
C VAL A 604 4.00 -10.23 -33.38
N SER A 605 2.69 -10.33 -33.60
CA SER A 605 2.04 -9.87 -34.84
C SER A 605 2.24 -8.37 -35.07
N VAL A 606 2.07 -7.56 -34.02
CA VAL A 606 2.24 -6.10 -34.10
C VAL A 606 3.72 -5.72 -34.25
N ALA A 607 4.63 -6.40 -33.55
CA ALA A 607 6.06 -6.18 -33.72
C ALA A 607 6.54 -6.54 -35.14
N THR A 608 6.11 -7.68 -35.68
CA THR A 608 6.39 -8.08 -37.07
C THR A 608 5.83 -7.07 -38.06
N LEU A 609 4.60 -6.59 -37.86
CA LEU A 609 4.00 -5.55 -38.71
C LEU A 609 4.87 -4.31 -38.76
N GLN A 610 5.27 -3.77 -37.61
CA GLN A 610 6.08 -2.55 -37.54
C GLN A 610 7.47 -2.76 -38.16
N LEU A 611 8.13 -3.89 -37.89
CA LEU A 611 9.43 -4.21 -38.47
C LEU A 611 9.36 -4.40 -39.99
N ALA A 612 8.41 -5.21 -40.48
CA ALA A 612 8.24 -5.46 -41.91
C ALA A 612 7.87 -4.16 -42.66
N SER A 613 7.00 -3.33 -42.09
CA SER A 613 6.69 -2.01 -42.67
C SER A 613 7.94 -1.12 -42.73
N SER A 614 8.81 -1.15 -41.70
CA SER A 614 10.06 -0.38 -41.68
C SER A 614 11.10 -0.87 -42.70
N PHE A 615 11.03 -2.14 -43.10
CA PHE A 615 11.81 -2.72 -44.19
C PHE A 615 11.20 -2.38 -45.57
N GLY A 616 10.03 -1.73 -45.60
CA GLY A 616 9.33 -1.33 -46.83
C GLY A 616 8.48 -2.43 -47.46
N LEU A 617 8.15 -3.49 -46.72
CA LEU A 617 7.38 -4.63 -47.23
C LEU A 617 5.89 -4.33 -47.29
N THR A 618 5.18 -5.06 -48.14
CA THR A 618 3.71 -4.99 -48.20
C THR A 618 3.12 -5.94 -47.17
N VAL A 619 2.57 -5.38 -46.08
CA VAL A 619 2.04 -6.19 -44.97
C VAL A 619 0.52 -6.29 -45.04
N VAL A 620 0.01 -7.52 -45.02
CA VAL A 620 -1.40 -7.83 -44.80
C VAL A 620 -1.55 -8.35 -43.39
N ALA A 621 -2.51 -7.81 -42.64
CA ALA A 621 -2.78 -8.25 -41.27
C ALA A 621 -4.16 -8.90 -41.17
N THR A 622 -4.32 -9.90 -40.30
CA THR A 622 -5.65 -10.44 -39.98
C THR A 622 -6.13 -9.98 -38.61
N THR A 623 -7.44 -9.78 -38.43
CA THR A 623 -8.02 -9.41 -37.12
C THR A 623 -9.48 -9.87 -37.00
N SER A 624 -10.03 -9.79 -35.79
CA SER A 624 -11.43 -10.14 -35.49
C SER A 624 -12.37 -8.94 -35.31
N SER A 625 -11.87 -7.70 -35.36
CA SER A 625 -12.70 -6.50 -35.19
C SER A 625 -12.26 -5.35 -36.09
N GLN A 626 -13.24 -4.54 -36.51
CA GLN A 626 -12.99 -3.36 -37.34
C GLN A 626 -12.14 -2.31 -36.62
N GLU A 627 -12.38 -2.11 -35.32
CA GLU A 627 -11.60 -1.18 -34.49
C GLU A 627 -10.10 -1.53 -34.51
N LYS A 628 -9.78 -2.82 -34.37
CA LYS A 628 -8.40 -3.32 -34.45
C LYS A 628 -7.83 -3.20 -35.87
N ALA A 629 -8.67 -3.31 -36.90
CA ALA A 629 -8.25 -3.15 -38.28
C ALA A 629 -7.71 -1.73 -38.57
N GLU A 630 -8.39 -0.69 -38.07
CA GLU A 630 -7.93 0.69 -38.24
C GLU A 630 -6.62 0.95 -37.48
N LYS A 631 -6.47 0.39 -36.27
CA LYS A 631 -5.18 0.44 -35.55
C LYS A 631 -4.05 -0.22 -36.35
N LEU A 632 -4.28 -1.39 -36.94
CA LEU A 632 -3.28 -2.09 -37.77
C LEU A 632 -2.87 -1.29 -39.00
N LYS A 633 -3.83 -0.66 -39.71
CA LYS A 633 -3.52 0.22 -40.85
C LYS A 633 -2.65 1.41 -40.42
N GLY A 634 -2.97 2.02 -39.28
CA GLY A 634 -2.17 3.11 -38.70
C GLY A 634 -0.73 2.71 -38.34
N LEU A 635 -0.46 1.41 -38.18
CA LEU A 635 0.87 0.85 -37.91
C LEU A 635 1.59 0.32 -39.16
N GLY A 636 1.04 0.54 -40.35
CA GLY A 636 1.68 0.19 -41.61
C GLY A 636 1.11 -1.04 -42.32
N ALA A 637 -0.05 -1.55 -41.90
CA ALA A 637 -0.71 -2.63 -42.65
C ALA A 637 -1.33 -2.07 -43.93
N THR A 638 -0.89 -2.56 -45.09
CA THR A 638 -1.42 -2.17 -46.40
C THR A 638 -2.85 -2.66 -46.58
N HIS A 639 -3.12 -3.89 -46.15
CA HIS A 639 -4.47 -4.47 -46.15
C HIS A 639 -4.77 -5.17 -44.83
N VAL A 640 -6.05 -5.26 -44.50
CA VAL A 640 -6.51 -6.00 -43.32
C VAL A 640 -7.66 -6.93 -43.68
N VAL A 641 -7.55 -8.19 -43.29
CA VAL A 641 -8.58 -9.22 -43.45
C VAL A 641 -9.29 -9.46 -42.12
N ASN A 642 -10.62 -9.31 -42.10
CA ASN A 642 -11.41 -9.66 -40.92
C ASN A 642 -11.81 -11.14 -41.00
N TYR A 643 -11.06 -12.01 -40.32
CA TYR A 643 -11.25 -13.45 -40.43
C TYR A 643 -12.60 -13.93 -39.88
N ARG A 644 -13.34 -13.12 -39.09
CA ARG A 644 -14.69 -13.51 -38.64
C ARG A 644 -15.72 -13.48 -39.76
N GLY A 645 -15.51 -12.67 -40.79
CA GLY A 645 -16.40 -12.63 -41.96
C GLY A 645 -16.34 -13.91 -42.79
N ASN A 646 -15.22 -14.63 -42.72
CA ASN A 646 -14.94 -15.83 -43.53
C ASN A 646 -14.01 -16.78 -42.77
N ALA A 647 -14.48 -17.32 -41.63
CA ALA A 647 -13.64 -18.07 -40.70
C ALA A 647 -12.96 -19.31 -41.30
N THR A 648 -13.57 -19.94 -42.31
CA THR A 648 -13.06 -21.15 -42.96
C THR A 648 -12.32 -20.90 -44.28
N GLY A 649 -12.24 -19.65 -44.74
CA GLY A 649 -11.65 -19.30 -46.04
C GLY A 649 -10.84 -18.01 -46.05
N TRP A 650 -10.50 -17.46 -44.89
CA TRP A 650 -9.74 -16.21 -44.80
C TRP A 650 -8.34 -16.31 -45.42
N GLY A 651 -7.74 -17.50 -45.48
CA GLY A 651 -6.44 -17.71 -46.12
C GLY A 651 -6.48 -17.45 -47.63
N LYS A 652 -7.50 -17.99 -48.31
CA LYS A 652 -7.76 -17.72 -49.74
C LYS A 652 -8.11 -16.25 -50.00
N GLU A 653 -8.90 -15.66 -49.11
CA GLU A 653 -9.24 -14.24 -49.17
C GLU A 653 -7.98 -13.37 -49.06
N ALA A 654 -7.13 -13.62 -48.06
CA ALA A 654 -5.87 -12.92 -47.89
C ALA A 654 -4.96 -13.08 -49.12
N ARG A 655 -4.85 -14.31 -49.65
CA ARG A 655 -4.09 -14.60 -50.87
C ARG A 655 -4.58 -13.80 -52.08
N SER A 656 -5.89 -13.61 -52.22
CA SER A 656 -6.46 -12.87 -53.35
C SER A 656 -6.07 -11.38 -53.37
N LEU A 657 -5.57 -10.84 -52.26
CA LEU A 657 -5.05 -9.47 -52.17
C LEU A 657 -3.65 -9.33 -52.79
N THR A 658 -2.91 -10.43 -52.89
CA THR A 658 -1.56 -10.43 -53.49
C THR A 658 -1.65 -10.33 -55.01
N PRO A 659 -0.62 -9.78 -55.69
CA PRO A 659 -0.59 -9.70 -57.16
C PRO A 659 -0.82 -11.08 -57.79
N ASP A 660 -1.75 -11.12 -58.75
CA ASP A 660 -2.17 -12.33 -59.46
C ASP A 660 -2.67 -13.48 -58.55
N GLY A 661 -2.96 -13.20 -57.27
CA GLY A 661 -3.36 -14.20 -56.28
C GLY A 661 -2.27 -15.24 -55.99
N VAL A 662 -0.99 -14.91 -56.18
CA VAL A 662 0.12 -15.86 -56.06
C VAL A 662 0.33 -16.32 -54.61
N GLY A 663 0.09 -15.46 -53.63
CA GLY A 663 0.26 -15.73 -52.20
C GLY A 663 1.41 -14.96 -51.56
N PHE A 664 1.60 -15.17 -50.26
CA PHE A 664 2.58 -14.45 -49.45
C PHE A 664 3.97 -15.09 -49.47
N ASP A 665 5.01 -14.26 -49.58
CA ASP A 665 6.43 -14.66 -49.43
C ASP A 665 6.71 -15.24 -48.05
N MET A 666 6.11 -14.62 -47.02
CA MET A 666 6.26 -15.04 -45.64
C MET A 666 4.95 -14.87 -44.88
N ILE A 667 4.64 -15.82 -44.01
CA ILE A 667 3.50 -15.76 -43.09
C ILE A 667 4.04 -15.94 -41.68
N VAL A 668 3.67 -15.06 -40.75
CA VAL A 668 3.95 -15.23 -39.32
C VAL A 668 2.70 -15.78 -38.64
N ASP A 669 2.73 -17.08 -38.35
CA ASP A 669 1.62 -17.85 -37.79
C ASP A 669 1.73 -17.96 -36.26
N ILE A 670 0.69 -17.47 -35.57
CA ILE A 670 0.63 -17.44 -34.10
C ILE A 670 -0.41 -18.40 -33.52
N GLY A 671 -1.32 -18.92 -34.35
CA GLY A 671 -2.44 -19.75 -33.93
C GLY A 671 -2.07 -21.23 -33.88
N GLY A 672 -1.00 -21.65 -34.56
CA GLY A 672 -0.59 -23.04 -34.64
C GLY A 672 -1.58 -23.82 -35.50
N ASP A 673 -1.89 -25.06 -35.12
CA ASP A 673 -2.76 -25.95 -35.89
C ASP A 673 -4.15 -25.35 -36.21
N GLU A 674 -4.66 -24.41 -35.42
CA GLU A 674 -5.94 -23.71 -35.69
C GLU A 674 -5.87 -22.86 -36.97
N THR A 675 -4.73 -22.22 -37.23
CA THR A 675 -4.54 -21.27 -38.33
C THR A 675 -3.67 -21.81 -39.45
N LEU A 676 -2.83 -22.82 -39.18
CA LEU A 676 -1.81 -23.30 -40.09
C LEU A 676 -2.39 -23.82 -41.41
N LYS A 677 -3.59 -24.43 -41.39
CA LYS A 677 -4.29 -24.82 -42.63
C LYS A 677 -4.58 -23.64 -43.55
N GLN A 678 -4.98 -22.50 -42.99
CA GLN A 678 -5.28 -21.28 -43.75
C GLN A 678 -3.99 -20.59 -44.20
N SER A 679 -2.93 -20.66 -43.39
CA SER A 679 -1.59 -20.21 -43.78
C SER A 679 -1.06 -20.98 -44.98
N LEU A 680 -1.25 -22.30 -45.02
CA LEU A 680 -0.93 -23.12 -46.19
C LEU A 680 -1.73 -22.69 -47.44
N GLU A 681 -3.01 -22.37 -47.31
CA GLU A 681 -3.80 -21.86 -48.45
C GLU A 681 -3.36 -20.47 -48.91
N ALA A 682 -2.74 -19.68 -48.02
CA ALA A 682 -2.33 -18.31 -48.26
C ALA A 682 -0.89 -18.16 -48.81
N VAL A 683 0.01 -19.10 -48.49
CA VAL A 683 1.43 -19.02 -48.86
C VAL A 683 1.62 -19.20 -50.36
N ARG A 684 2.59 -18.48 -50.94
CA ARG A 684 3.00 -18.73 -52.32
C ARG A 684 3.88 -19.98 -52.43
N PRO A 685 4.01 -20.59 -53.63
CA PRO A 685 5.07 -21.57 -53.88
C PRO A 685 6.46 -21.00 -53.52
N TYR A 686 7.23 -21.80 -52.80
CA TYR A 686 8.53 -21.49 -52.21
C TYR A 686 8.51 -20.35 -51.18
N GLY A 687 7.33 -19.95 -50.69
CA GLY A 687 7.19 -19.07 -49.54
C GLY A 687 7.44 -19.81 -48.22
N SER A 688 7.52 -19.04 -47.13
CA SER A 688 7.76 -19.57 -45.79
C SER A 688 6.65 -19.27 -44.81
N ILE A 689 6.37 -20.20 -43.90
CA ILE A 689 5.47 -20.04 -42.77
C ILE A 689 6.31 -20.15 -41.50
N GLN A 690 6.40 -19.04 -40.78
CA GLN A 690 7.11 -18.88 -39.51
C GLN A 690 6.13 -19.19 -38.38
N VAL A 691 6.24 -20.38 -37.77
CA VAL A 691 5.38 -20.81 -36.67
C VAL A 691 5.99 -20.35 -35.35
N VAL A 692 5.38 -19.33 -34.74
CA VAL A 692 5.93 -18.64 -33.56
C VAL A 692 5.12 -18.88 -32.28
N GLY A 693 3.99 -19.58 -32.36
CA GLY A 693 3.19 -19.92 -31.19
C GLY A 693 2.00 -20.83 -31.51
N ALA A 694 1.41 -21.38 -30.45
CA ALA A 694 0.16 -22.13 -30.49
C ALA A 694 -0.77 -21.56 -29.40
N VAL A 695 -1.48 -20.48 -29.75
CA VAL A 695 -2.42 -19.82 -28.82
C VAL A 695 -3.73 -20.63 -28.69
N ALA A 696 -4.02 -21.53 -29.64
CA ALA A 696 -5.13 -22.46 -29.61
C ALA A 696 -4.79 -23.74 -28.84
N GLN A 697 -5.75 -24.31 -28.09
CA GLN A 697 -5.53 -25.53 -27.30
C GLN A 697 -6.16 -26.80 -27.92
N ASP A 698 -7.18 -26.64 -28.78
CA ASP A 698 -7.96 -27.76 -29.34
C ASP A 698 -8.09 -27.63 -30.86
N ALA A 699 -7.02 -27.94 -31.60
CA ALA A 699 -7.00 -27.88 -33.06
C ALA A 699 -6.63 -29.23 -33.69
N GLU A 700 -7.19 -29.51 -34.87
CA GLU A 700 -6.79 -30.66 -35.67
C GLU A 700 -5.38 -30.47 -36.20
N VAL A 701 -4.52 -31.47 -35.99
CA VAL A 701 -3.13 -31.45 -36.46
C VAL A 701 -3.08 -31.29 -37.98
N VAL A 702 -2.31 -30.30 -38.44
CA VAL A 702 -2.09 -30.12 -39.88
C VAL A 702 -1.07 -31.16 -40.39
N PRO A 703 -1.43 -32.00 -41.39
CA PRO A 703 -0.51 -33.02 -41.89
C PRO A 703 0.73 -32.41 -42.55
N MET A 704 1.92 -32.91 -42.24
CA MET A 704 3.20 -32.48 -42.84
C MET A 704 3.21 -32.52 -44.37
N MET A 705 2.40 -33.40 -44.97
CA MET A 705 2.20 -33.46 -46.43
C MET A 705 1.74 -32.12 -47.02
N GLY A 706 1.06 -31.27 -46.23
CA GLY A 706 0.68 -29.92 -46.64
C GLY A 706 1.86 -29.07 -47.11
N ALA A 707 3.03 -29.20 -46.47
CA ALA A 707 4.24 -28.46 -46.89
C ALA A 707 4.65 -28.80 -48.32
N LEU A 708 4.54 -30.09 -48.72
CA LEU A 708 4.81 -30.53 -50.09
C LEU A 708 3.71 -30.06 -51.04
N MET A 709 2.43 -30.23 -50.67
CA MET A 709 1.28 -29.87 -51.52
C MET A 709 1.24 -28.38 -51.87
N PHE A 710 1.70 -27.51 -50.96
CA PHE A 710 1.82 -26.07 -51.20
C PHE A 710 3.24 -25.63 -51.58
N THR A 711 4.19 -26.59 -51.65
CA THR A 711 5.61 -26.35 -51.97
C THR A 711 6.17 -25.20 -51.14
N CYS A 712 6.11 -25.28 -49.82
CA CYS A 712 6.53 -24.22 -48.92
C CYS A 712 7.43 -24.74 -47.79
N THR A 713 8.09 -23.81 -47.10
CA THR A 713 8.86 -24.12 -45.89
C THR A 713 8.06 -23.76 -44.66
N ILE A 714 7.96 -24.69 -43.70
CA ILE A 714 7.40 -24.42 -42.38
C ILE A 714 8.56 -24.42 -41.38
N ARG A 715 8.80 -23.28 -40.72
CA ARG A 715 9.90 -23.09 -39.77
C ARG A 715 9.35 -22.79 -38.39
N GLY A 716 9.63 -23.67 -37.43
CA GLY A 716 9.41 -23.42 -36.00
C GLY A 716 10.70 -22.96 -35.34
N PHE A 717 10.60 -21.97 -34.45
CA PHE A 717 11.73 -21.45 -33.68
C PHE A 717 11.25 -20.80 -32.39
N LEU A 718 12.17 -20.53 -31.47
CA LEU A 718 11.90 -19.77 -30.25
C LEU A 718 12.71 -18.49 -30.25
N MET A 719 12.04 -17.35 -30.02
CA MET A 719 12.70 -16.05 -29.84
C MET A 719 13.75 -15.78 -30.93
N GLY A 720 14.96 -15.40 -30.54
CA GLY A 720 16.15 -15.27 -31.38
C GLY A 720 17.40 -15.32 -30.49
N SER A 721 18.59 -15.31 -31.09
CA SER A 721 19.86 -15.29 -30.37
C SER A 721 20.11 -13.93 -29.69
N GLN A 722 20.98 -13.90 -28.68
CA GLN A 722 21.31 -12.65 -28.00
C GLN A 722 21.95 -11.61 -28.96
N ASN A 723 22.70 -12.06 -29.97
CA ASN A 723 23.23 -11.16 -30.99
C ASN A 723 22.15 -10.62 -31.95
N GLN A 724 21.19 -11.44 -32.36
CA GLN A 724 19.99 -10.96 -33.06
C GLN A 724 19.25 -9.89 -32.23
N TYR A 725 19.22 -10.04 -30.90
CA TYR A 725 18.63 -9.04 -30.02
C TYR A 725 19.39 -7.71 -30.05
N LYS A 726 20.73 -7.75 -30.00
CA LYS A 726 21.58 -6.56 -30.11
C LYS A 726 21.40 -5.88 -31.47
N ASP A 727 21.23 -6.64 -32.55
CA ASP A 727 20.97 -6.11 -33.89
C ASP A 727 19.62 -5.40 -33.97
N LEU A 728 18.58 -6.01 -33.38
CA LEU A 728 17.27 -5.39 -33.23
C LEU A 728 17.35 -4.06 -32.44
N VAL A 729 18.08 -4.03 -31.32
CA VAL A 729 18.25 -2.80 -30.52
C VAL A 729 18.87 -1.69 -31.36
N ARG A 730 19.95 -1.97 -32.09
CA ARG A 730 20.59 -1.00 -32.99
C ARG A 730 19.61 -0.52 -34.05
N TYR A 731 18.86 -1.44 -34.65
CA TYR A 731 17.89 -1.10 -35.68
C TYR A 731 16.75 -0.21 -35.17
N ILE A 732 16.23 -0.46 -33.96
CA ILE A 732 15.23 0.41 -33.32
C ILE A 732 15.77 1.83 -33.16
N ASP A 733 17.01 1.98 -32.70
CA ASP A 733 17.64 3.29 -32.53
C ASP A 733 17.94 4.01 -33.84
N GLU A 734 18.38 3.28 -34.87
CA GLU A 734 18.63 3.81 -36.21
C GLU A 734 17.36 4.30 -36.89
N LYS A 735 16.28 3.51 -36.80
CA LYS A 735 14.99 3.84 -37.44
C LYS A 735 14.07 4.67 -36.55
N LYS A 736 14.45 4.91 -35.29
CA LYS A 736 13.60 5.54 -34.27
C LYS A 736 12.23 4.87 -34.17
N LEU A 737 12.21 3.54 -34.30
CA LEU A 737 10.97 2.77 -34.18
C LEU A 737 10.43 2.90 -32.77
N LYS A 738 9.11 3.06 -32.68
CA LYS A 738 8.40 3.19 -31.42
C LYS A 738 7.57 1.92 -31.20
N PRO A 739 8.06 0.97 -30.38
CA PRO A 739 7.30 -0.21 -30.04
C PRO A 739 5.94 0.15 -29.46
N VAL A 740 4.89 -0.44 -30.05
CA VAL A 740 3.51 -0.26 -29.55
C VAL A 740 3.21 -1.30 -28.49
N TYR A 741 2.54 -0.85 -27.43
CA TYR A 741 1.98 -1.68 -26.37
C TYR A 741 0.51 -1.33 -26.17
N ASP A 742 -0.17 -2.04 -25.28
CA ASP A 742 -1.59 -1.84 -25.00
C ASP A 742 -1.87 -0.47 -24.36
N ASP A 743 -3.01 0.15 -24.71
CA ASP A 743 -3.39 1.47 -24.18
C ASP A 743 -3.53 1.50 -22.64
N THR A 744 -3.72 0.34 -22.00
CA THR A 744 -3.76 0.21 -20.55
C THR A 744 -2.39 -0.16 -19.99
N VAL A 745 -1.84 0.74 -19.18
CA VAL A 745 -0.65 0.50 -18.36
C VAL A 745 -1.11 0.11 -16.96
N PHE A 746 -0.59 -1.02 -16.45
CA PHE A 746 -0.83 -1.48 -15.10
C PHE A 746 0.32 -1.07 -14.18
N GLU A 747 0.07 -0.82 -12.91
CA GLU A 747 1.14 -0.67 -11.93
C GLU A 747 1.57 -2.04 -11.39
N LEU A 748 2.74 -2.12 -10.74
CA LEU A 748 3.24 -3.40 -10.18
C LEU A 748 2.20 -4.07 -9.30
N ALA A 749 1.47 -3.32 -8.47
CA ALA A 749 0.42 -3.83 -7.59
C ALA A 749 -0.80 -4.42 -8.34
N ASP A 750 -0.97 -4.10 -9.62
CA ASP A 750 -2.10 -4.52 -10.44
C ASP A 750 -1.80 -5.79 -11.26
N ALA A 751 -0.71 -6.52 -10.97
CA ALA A 751 -0.27 -7.64 -11.79
C ALA A 751 -1.38 -8.68 -12.06
N LYS A 752 -2.24 -9.00 -11.08
CA LYS A 752 -3.38 -9.91 -11.30
C LYS A 752 -4.39 -9.40 -12.35
N GLU A 753 -4.59 -8.08 -12.45
CA GLU A 753 -5.43 -7.49 -13.49
C GLU A 753 -4.74 -7.55 -14.86
N ALA A 754 -3.43 -7.29 -14.90
CA ALA A 754 -2.64 -7.43 -16.12
C ALA A 754 -2.72 -8.86 -16.69
N TYR A 755 -2.54 -9.88 -15.83
CA TYR A 755 -2.73 -11.29 -16.18
C TYR A 755 -4.14 -11.59 -16.69
N ARG A 756 -5.17 -11.05 -16.03
CA ARG A 756 -6.56 -11.26 -16.45
C ARG A 756 -6.85 -10.66 -17.82
N LYS A 757 -6.37 -9.44 -18.09
CA LYS A 757 -6.53 -8.80 -19.41
C LYS A 757 -5.84 -9.61 -20.51
N LEU A 758 -4.68 -10.18 -20.23
CA LEU A 758 -4.00 -11.08 -21.16
C LEU A 758 -4.82 -12.37 -21.40
N LYS A 759 -5.30 -13.03 -20.34
CA LYS A 759 -6.13 -14.25 -20.41
C LYS A 759 -7.41 -14.06 -21.20
N GLU A 760 -8.06 -12.89 -21.05
CA GLU A 760 -9.28 -12.54 -21.77
C GLU A 760 -9.04 -12.14 -23.24
N ARG A 761 -7.79 -12.08 -23.71
CA ARG A 761 -7.40 -11.67 -25.08
C ARG A 761 -7.96 -10.30 -25.50
N LYS A 762 -8.21 -9.42 -24.53
CA LYS A 762 -8.74 -8.06 -24.74
C LYS A 762 -7.66 -7.01 -25.01
N HIS A 763 -6.40 -7.41 -25.00
CA HIS A 763 -5.29 -6.51 -25.23
C HIS A 763 -5.05 -6.27 -26.74
N PHE A 764 -4.31 -5.20 -27.02
CA PHE A 764 -3.67 -4.91 -28.30
C PHE A 764 -2.15 -4.87 -28.08
N ALA A 765 -1.38 -5.54 -28.94
CA ALA A 765 0.06 -5.71 -28.79
C ALA A 765 0.46 -6.38 -27.46
N LYS A 766 1.10 -5.65 -26.53
CA LYS A 766 1.67 -6.19 -25.28
C LYS A 766 1.06 -5.53 -24.06
N VAL A 767 0.67 -6.34 -23.07
CA VAL A 767 0.28 -5.83 -21.75
C VAL A 767 1.54 -5.46 -20.98
N VAL A 768 1.65 -4.20 -20.59
CA VAL A 768 2.81 -3.65 -19.87
C VAL A 768 2.47 -3.36 -18.41
N ILE A 769 3.48 -3.51 -17.56
CA ILE A 769 3.43 -3.22 -16.14
C ILE A 769 4.52 -2.20 -15.85
N ARG A 770 4.12 -1.02 -15.36
CA ARG A 770 5.01 -0.03 -14.77
C ARG A 770 5.42 -0.51 -13.39
N ILE A 771 6.72 -0.56 -13.13
CA ILE A 771 7.27 -1.09 -11.88
C ILE A 771 7.67 0.05 -10.95
N ASP A 772 8.40 1.02 -11.49
CA ASP A 772 8.87 2.17 -10.73
C ASP A 772 9.22 3.32 -11.67
N TYR A 773 8.61 4.48 -11.46
CA TYR A 773 9.11 5.75 -12.00
C TYR A 773 8.78 6.88 -11.03
N GLU A 774 9.78 7.71 -10.75
CA GLU A 774 9.71 8.93 -9.93
C GLU A 774 8.73 9.97 -10.49
#